data_AF-A0ABC9PD87-F1
#
_entry.id   AF-A0ABC9PD87-F1
#
_cell.length_a   1.000
_cell.length_b   1.000
_cell.length_c   1.000
_cell.angle_alpha   90.00
_cell.angle_beta   90.00
_cell.angle_gamma   90.00
#
_symmetry.space_group_name_H-M   'P 1'
#
loop_
_entity.id
_entity.type
_entity.pdbx_description
1 polymer ?
#
loop_
_entity_poly.entity_id
_entity_poly.type
_entity_poly.pdbx_seq_one_letter_code
_entity_poly.pdbx_strand_id
1 'polypeptide(L)'
;MVIVKFVSKSGLKQQGERAGTAASKYEEAIDGSHKTLTLKASGSYGKALTEFQNKLNEISDKVFIKFPTAIRLYGNFIDSYVSEIEGIGFTSDTLRTQKTPINHVKKWLEKDTYSSFSELKTSLEAKLKDGQEALKLNPDSKDVDYGDLSKILTSVEDELRTLAKNRETVHSKLEDALSTFKSNLSGLQKSFADVNIALKNARHLSGIKASEYAELIKEKYLNETNMTEINSIQAKGDAEVLKILLREKSTAPNIFFKQLGEADTREVSPVMADKIYSKIHHETLNAMETGDTKYLNIFTTAISQQDYERARSYSEKMTYAADRYGELLSNKARELNPQLKGTDRQTYKKELDENTPYLQLLGEELKATGHLSSLFEAMYINHIGQKRQTASNLARPNIESKTINEKSLKFIKDPNGNVQLRFDVSFEKNNKKQGDPTSIVATRYEGVQATEGASIADEYNSLNKKRREALMNFALDAASLGTASEYSFLLNTVRNGKTLFSEDSGPSERVSLITKQHNLNKDQFGQKYKDMVGKWPTGLSSSGSFLSTMYNIEQNAEKLRTKENNNLYNIGGYNIKDLNDIENSRTYFKPQFDLQAILQMDDMQKNGMRTYIYDVNDENTLKQYDEAMKNYTPVSPYNNDFSKFIGYEDNKQRLASITPEIRDLLAGKGGMDQQDPVKVFNSITAIQDYKSDGPEKGGGLFGLRNKNFSVEDYITNRNEFFSKLLEVKE
;
A
#
# COMPACT_ATOMS: atom_id res chain seq x y z
N MET A 1 11.63 18.72 -17.73
CA MET A 1 12.91 19.19 -17.16
C MET A 1 13.32 18.22 -16.06
N VAL A 2 14.37 17.41 -16.28
CA VAL A 2 14.78 16.36 -15.33
C VAL A 2 15.80 16.96 -14.37
N ILE A 3 15.52 16.89 -13.07
CA ILE A 3 16.43 17.31 -12.00
C ILE A 3 17.63 16.36 -11.99
N VAL A 4 18.81 16.88 -12.36
CA VAL A 4 20.10 16.25 -12.04
C VAL A 4 20.18 16.23 -10.51
N LYS A 5 20.07 15.05 -9.88
CA LYS A 5 20.31 14.93 -8.44
C LYS A 5 21.81 15.03 -8.19
N PHE A 6 22.26 16.18 -7.70
CA PHE A 6 23.61 16.35 -7.18
C PHE A 6 23.69 15.63 -5.83
N VAL A 7 24.57 14.64 -5.73
CA VAL A 7 25.03 14.11 -4.43
C VAL A 7 26.46 14.60 -4.28
N SER A 8 26.70 15.51 -3.33
CA SER A 8 28.07 15.91 -2.99
C SER A 8 28.65 14.89 -2.02
N LYS A 9 29.83 14.35 -2.33
CA LYS A 9 30.52 13.41 -1.44
C LYS A 9 30.91 14.09 -0.12
N SER A 10 31.34 15.35 -0.20
CA SER A 10 31.61 16.22 0.94
C SER A 10 30.37 16.40 1.84
N GLY A 11 29.18 16.55 1.25
CA GLY A 11 27.92 16.64 1.98
C GLY A 11 27.55 15.33 2.68
N LEU A 12 27.74 14.19 2.00
CA LEU A 12 27.57 12.86 2.60
C LEU A 12 28.55 12.65 3.77
N LYS A 13 29.84 12.90 3.56
CA LYS A 13 30.87 12.76 4.60
C LYS A 13 30.57 13.63 5.82
N GLN A 14 30.14 14.88 5.61
CA GLN A 14 29.71 15.74 6.70
C GLN A 14 28.50 15.17 7.47
N GLN A 15 27.55 14.52 6.78
CA GLN A 15 26.46 13.82 7.47
C GLN A 15 26.96 12.64 8.30
N GLY A 16 27.92 11.87 7.79
CA GLY A 16 28.55 10.77 8.51
C GLY A 16 29.25 11.23 9.80
N GLU A 17 30.07 12.28 9.70
CA GLU A 17 30.76 12.90 10.85
C GLU A 17 29.78 13.46 11.89
N ARG A 18 28.71 14.12 11.44
CA ARG A 18 27.65 14.63 12.32
C ARG A 18 26.94 13.51 13.05
N ALA A 19 26.68 12.38 12.39
CA ALA A 19 26.09 11.21 13.01
C ALA A 19 27.01 10.63 14.09
N GLY A 20 28.29 10.42 13.78
CA GLY A 20 29.28 9.95 14.78
C GLY A 20 29.39 10.87 16.00
N THR A 21 29.38 12.19 15.77
CA THR A 21 29.39 13.21 16.83
C THR A 21 28.12 13.13 17.68
N ALA A 22 26.95 13.00 17.05
CA ALA A 22 25.67 12.90 17.75
C ALA A 22 25.57 11.61 18.59
N ALA A 23 26.06 10.49 18.07
CA ALA A 23 26.13 9.22 18.80
C ALA A 23 26.99 9.36 20.06
N SER A 24 28.19 9.95 19.92
CA SER A 24 29.13 10.14 21.04
C SER A 24 28.53 11.07 22.11
N LYS A 25 27.94 12.20 21.70
CA LYS A 25 27.25 13.11 22.63
C LYS A 25 26.07 12.45 23.34
N TYR A 26 25.35 11.58 22.64
CA TYR A 26 24.25 10.83 23.25
C TYR A 26 24.78 9.87 24.30
N GLU A 27 25.80 9.07 23.97
CA GLU A 27 26.47 8.15 24.91
C GLU A 27 27.00 8.86 26.15
N GLU A 28 27.66 10.00 25.98
CA GLU A 28 28.13 10.85 27.08
C GLU A 28 26.97 11.35 27.96
N ALA A 29 25.87 11.80 27.34
CA ALA A 29 24.72 12.33 28.06
C ALA A 29 23.96 11.26 28.88
N ILE A 30 24.04 10.00 28.47
CA ILE A 30 23.39 8.88 29.16
C ILE A 30 24.35 8.09 30.07
N ASP A 31 25.62 8.48 30.13
CA ASP A 31 26.62 7.77 30.93
C ASP A 31 26.18 7.70 32.41
N GLY A 32 26.28 6.51 33.01
CA GLY A 32 25.76 6.22 34.35
C GLY A 32 24.21 6.16 34.50
N SER A 33 23.43 6.48 33.46
CA SER A 33 21.96 6.39 33.49
C SER A 33 21.44 5.00 33.12
N HIS A 34 22.18 4.24 32.31
CA HIS A 34 21.84 2.86 31.98
C HIS A 34 22.03 1.95 33.20
N LYS A 35 20.93 1.38 33.71
CA LYS A 35 20.95 0.40 34.81
C LYS A 35 20.08 -0.80 34.44
N THR A 36 20.62 -2.01 34.61
CA THR A 36 19.80 -3.22 34.59
C THR A 36 18.96 -3.26 35.85
N LEU A 37 17.65 -3.17 35.68
CA LEU A 37 16.70 -3.30 36.77
C LEU A 37 16.70 -4.73 37.27
N THR A 38 16.82 -4.90 38.59
CA THR A 38 16.68 -6.18 39.28
C THR A 38 15.63 -6.04 40.37
N LEU A 39 14.50 -6.71 40.19
CA LEU A 39 13.42 -6.82 41.16
C LEU A 39 13.59 -8.14 41.92
N LYS A 40 13.50 -8.09 43.26
CA LYS A 40 13.37 -9.31 44.06
C LYS A 40 11.95 -9.85 43.90
N ALA A 41 11.75 -10.75 42.94
CA ALA A 41 10.46 -11.36 42.67
C ALA A 41 10.38 -12.75 43.32
N SER A 42 9.45 -12.93 44.28
CA SER A 42 9.16 -14.22 44.93
C SER A 42 7.67 -14.39 45.18
N GLY A 43 7.17 -15.62 45.27
CA GLY A 43 5.75 -15.93 45.52
C GLY A 43 4.88 -15.98 44.26
N SER A 44 3.56 -15.92 44.42
CA SER A 44 2.55 -16.19 43.37
C SER A 44 2.60 -15.23 42.17
N TYR A 45 3.20 -14.04 42.31
CA TYR A 45 3.33 -13.03 41.26
C TYR A 45 4.74 -12.97 40.66
N GLY A 46 5.66 -13.83 41.12
CA GLY A 46 7.08 -13.74 40.79
C GLY A 46 7.36 -13.75 39.29
N LYS A 47 6.66 -14.60 38.52
CA LYS A 47 6.87 -14.70 37.07
C LYS A 47 6.44 -13.45 36.31
N ALA A 48 5.28 -12.87 36.65
CA ALA A 48 4.80 -11.64 36.01
C ALA A 48 5.71 -10.45 36.34
N LEU A 49 6.23 -10.37 37.57
CA LEU A 49 7.21 -9.33 37.95
C LEU A 49 8.54 -9.49 37.21
N THR A 50 9.00 -10.72 37.02
CA THR A 50 10.20 -11.00 36.21
C THR A 50 10.00 -10.59 34.75
N GLU A 51 8.85 -10.91 34.15
CA GLU A 51 8.56 -10.47 32.77
C GLU A 51 8.44 -8.94 32.64
N PHE A 52 7.83 -8.28 33.63
CA PHE A 52 7.78 -6.82 33.67
C PHE A 52 9.20 -6.22 33.77
N GLN A 53 10.07 -6.79 34.60
CA GLN A 53 11.49 -6.40 34.68
C GLN A 53 12.21 -6.61 33.34
N ASN A 54 12.05 -7.78 32.72
CA ASN A 54 12.65 -8.10 31.42
C ASN A 54 12.24 -7.06 30.37
N LYS A 55 10.95 -6.67 30.36
CA LYS A 55 10.41 -5.67 29.44
C LYS A 55 11.03 -4.29 29.65
N LEU A 56 11.17 -3.83 30.89
CA LEU A 56 11.82 -2.55 31.18
C LEU A 56 13.31 -2.57 30.78
N ASN A 57 13.99 -3.69 31.01
CA ASN A 57 15.38 -3.87 30.59
C ASN A 57 15.53 -3.91 29.06
N GLU A 58 14.58 -4.51 28.32
CA GLU A 58 14.57 -4.50 26.85
C GLU A 58 14.42 -3.07 26.30
N ILE A 59 13.52 -2.27 26.88
CA ILE A 59 13.35 -0.86 26.51
C ILE A 59 14.63 -0.07 26.83
N SER A 60 15.22 -0.31 28.01
CA SER A 60 16.47 0.30 28.42
C SER A 60 17.61 -0.01 27.43
N ASP A 61 17.81 -1.27 27.06
CA ASP A 61 18.80 -1.70 26.05
C ASP A 61 18.59 -0.99 24.70
N LYS A 62 17.35 -0.92 24.23
CA LYS A 62 17.02 -0.25 22.96
C LYS A 62 17.35 1.25 22.99
N VAL A 63 17.00 1.94 24.08
CA VAL A 63 17.20 3.39 24.22
C VAL A 63 18.66 3.74 24.49
N PHE A 64 19.31 3.06 25.42
CA PHE A 64 20.64 3.44 25.90
C PHE A 64 21.79 2.80 25.11
N ILE A 65 21.58 1.66 24.46
CA ILE A 65 22.64 0.94 23.74
C ILE A 65 22.39 0.96 22.23
N LYS A 66 21.21 0.49 21.79
CA LYS A 66 20.96 0.32 20.35
C LYS A 66 20.77 1.63 19.60
N PHE A 67 20.15 2.65 20.22
CA PHE A 67 19.98 3.95 19.58
C PHE A 67 21.30 4.64 19.19
N PRO A 68 22.25 4.89 20.12
CA PRO A 68 23.53 5.49 19.74
C PRO A 68 24.33 4.60 18.78
N THR A 69 24.25 3.28 18.94
CA THR A 69 24.86 2.32 17.99
C THR A 69 24.31 2.48 16.57
N ALA A 70 22.99 2.62 16.41
CA ALA A 70 22.35 2.83 15.12
C ALA A 70 22.80 4.16 14.47
N ILE A 71 22.87 5.25 15.24
CA ILE A 71 23.39 6.54 14.76
C ILE A 71 24.85 6.39 14.28
N ARG A 72 25.68 5.66 15.03
CA ARG A 72 27.08 5.42 14.64
C ARG A 72 27.18 4.60 13.35
N LEU A 73 26.38 3.54 13.22
CA LEU A 73 26.32 2.72 12.01
C LEU A 73 25.88 3.53 10.79
N TYR A 74 24.93 4.47 10.96
CA TYR A 74 24.55 5.40 9.90
C TYR A 74 25.75 6.14 9.32
N GLY A 75 26.58 6.71 10.21
CA GLY A 75 27.79 7.41 9.81
C GLY A 75 28.78 6.50 9.09
N ASN A 76 29.06 5.33 9.67
CA ASN A 76 29.98 4.35 9.10
C ASN A 76 29.54 3.86 7.70
N PHE A 77 28.23 3.67 7.47
CA PHE A 77 27.72 3.27 6.15
C PHE A 77 27.89 4.36 5.10
N ILE A 78 27.73 5.63 5.48
CA ILE A 78 28.01 6.74 4.56
C ILE A 78 29.50 6.78 4.23
N ASP A 79 30.37 6.68 5.23
CA ASP A 79 31.82 6.73 5.03
C ASP A 79 32.32 5.57 4.17
N SER A 80 31.76 4.36 4.37
CA SER A 80 32.06 3.18 3.56
C SER A 80 31.64 3.38 2.11
N TYR A 81 30.43 3.88 1.87
CA TYR A 81 29.94 4.15 0.51
C TYR A 81 30.78 5.21 -0.22
N VAL A 82 31.14 6.30 0.46
CA VAL A 82 32.03 7.33 -0.11
C VAL A 82 33.41 6.75 -0.43
N SER A 83 33.97 5.93 0.46
CA SER A 83 35.27 5.28 0.26
C SER A 83 35.27 4.28 -0.90
N GLU A 84 34.19 3.51 -1.07
CA GLU A 84 34.02 2.59 -2.21
C GLU A 84 33.94 3.33 -3.54
N ILE A 85 33.17 4.43 -3.60
CA ILE A 85 33.10 5.29 -4.80
C ILE A 85 34.48 5.84 -5.16
N GLU A 86 35.25 6.29 -4.16
CA GLU A 86 36.62 6.77 -4.36
C GLU A 86 37.55 5.66 -4.85
N GLY A 87 37.44 4.46 -4.28
CA GLY A 87 38.18 3.27 -4.71
C GLY A 87 37.88 2.82 -6.14
N ILE A 88 36.68 3.12 -6.67
CA ILE A 88 36.30 2.87 -8.06
C ILE A 88 36.90 3.93 -9.02
N GLY A 89 37.42 5.04 -8.49
CA GLY A 89 38.09 6.10 -9.26
C GLY A 89 37.30 7.41 -9.36
N PHE A 90 36.18 7.56 -8.65
CA PHE A 90 35.37 8.78 -8.66
C PHE A 90 35.78 9.72 -7.52
N THR A 91 36.89 10.42 -7.73
CA THR A 91 37.46 11.36 -6.75
C THR A 91 36.79 12.74 -6.75
N SER A 92 36.11 13.12 -7.84
CA SER A 92 35.31 14.36 -7.93
C SER A 92 34.22 14.43 -6.87
N ASP A 93 34.08 15.60 -6.21
CA ASP A 93 33.07 15.83 -5.17
C ASP A 93 31.63 15.70 -5.68
N THR A 94 31.43 15.90 -6.99
CA THR A 94 30.12 15.74 -7.63
C THR A 94 30.07 14.46 -8.44
N LEU A 95 29.10 13.59 -8.14
CA LEU A 95 28.72 12.45 -8.97
C LEU A 95 27.64 12.87 -9.97
N ARG A 96 27.88 12.59 -11.26
CA ARG A 96 26.93 12.88 -12.34
C ARG A 96 26.37 11.57 -12.87
N THR A 97 25.05 11.43 -12.88
CA THR A 97 24.36 10.30 -13.52
C THR A 97 23.79 10.73 -14.87
N GLN A 98 24.04 9.94 -15.91
CA GLN A 98 23.29 10.03 -17.17
C GLN A 98 22.14 9.02 -17.15
N LYS A 99 21.00 9.41 -17.74
CA LYS A 99 19.79 8.55 -17.81
C LYS A 99 19.93 7.41 -18.83
N THR A 100 20.96 7.43 -19.67
CA THR A 100 21.18 6.45 -20.73
C THR A 100 21.57 5.09 -20.13
N PRO A 101 20.81 4.02 -20.39
CA PRO A 101 21.16 2.68 -19.90
C PRO A 101 22.54 2.24 -20.38
N ILE A 102 23.31 1.53 -19.55
CA ILE A 102 24.66 1.08 -19.91
C ILE A 102 24.67 0.21 -21.18
N ASN A 103 23.59 -0.55 -21.42
CA ASN A 103 23.39 -1.35 -22.63
C ASN A 103 23.34 -0.49 -23.91
N HIS A 104 22.86 0.74 -23.83
CA HIS A 104 22.90 1.69 -24.95
C HIS A 104 24.31 2.21 -25.20
N VAL A 105 25.10 2.48 -24.16
CA VAL A 105 26.49 2.91 -24.28
C VAL A 105 27.36 1.80 -24.89
N LYS A 106 27.12 0.55 -24.47
CA LYS A 106 27.76 -0.64 -25.05
C LYS A 106 27.44 -0.78 -26.54
N LYS A 107 26.15 -0.72 -26.90
CA LYS A 107 25.71 -0.76 -28.30
C LYS A 107 26.32 0.38 -29.14
N TRP A 108 26.36 1.59 -28.59
CA TRP A 108 26.96 2.73 -29.28
C TRP A 108 28.46 2.54 -29.54
N LEU A 109 29.22 1.98 -28.58
CA LEU A 109 30.65 1.70 -28.75
C LEU A 109 30.91 0.51 -29.68
N GLU A 110 30.28 -0.64 -29.43
CA GLU A 110 30.54 -1.90 -30.13
C GLU A 110 29.94 -1.94 -31.55
N LYS A 111 28.87 -1.18 -31.80
CA LYS A 111 28.13 -1.25 -33.06
C LYS A 111 28.14 0.06 -33.82
N ASP A 112 27.59 1.12 -33.24
CA ASP A 112 27.35 2.37 -33.99
C ASP A 112 28.67 3.09 -34.31
N THR A 113 29.56 3.21 -33.32
CA THR A 113 30.89 3.84 -33.47
C THR A 113 31.82 2.98 -34.34
N TYR A 114 31.82 1.66 -34.15
CA TYR A 114 32.54 0.73 -35.01
C TYR A 114 32.10 0.85 -36.49
N SER A 115 30.79 0.91 -36.74
CA SER A 115 30.25 1.07 -38.09
C SER A 115 30.72 2.37 -38.75
N SER A 116 30.74 3.49 -38.02
CA SER A 116 31.27 4.75 -38.53
C SER A 116 32.77 4.69 -38.87
N PHE A 117 33.59 3.98 -38.07
CA PHE A 117 35.01 3.77 -38.39
C PHE A 117 35.20 2.85 -39.61
N SER A 118 34.37 1.82 -39.76
CA SER A 118 34.37 0.93 -40.93
C SER A 118 34.00 1.67 -42.22
N GLU A 119 33.01 2.56 -42.17
CA GLU A 119 32.62 3.41 -43.29
C GLU A 119 33.74 4.39 -43.67
N LEU A 120 34.38 5.03 -42.67
CA LEU A 120 35.52 5.92 -42.89
C LEU A 120 36.71 5.19 -43.53
N LYS A 121 37.03 3.97 -43.07
CA LYS A 121 38.07 3.12 -43.66
C LYS A 121 37.76 2.82 -45.13
N THR A 122 36.53 2.40 -45.43
CA THR A 122 36.11 2.09 -46.81
C THR A 122 36.27 3.30 -47.72
N SER A 123 35.90 4.49 -47.23
CA SER A 123 36.08 5.75 -47.95
C SER A 123 37.56 6.08 -48.18
N LEU A 124 38.41 5.88 -47.17
CA LEU A 124 39.86 6.11 -47.25
C LEU A 124 40.56 5.13 -48.20
N GLU A 125 40.18 3.85 -48.16
CA GLU A 125 40.68 2.81 -49.07
C GLU A 125 40.34 3.14 -50.53
N ALA A 126 39.11 3.59 -50.80
CA ALA A 126 38.72 4.02 -52.14
C ALA A 126 39.58 5.21 -52.61
N LYS A 127 39.83 6.21 -51.75
CA LYS A 127 40.68 7.36 -52.09
C LYS A 127 42.16 7.02 -52.28
N LEU A 128 42.69 6.09 -51.48
CA LEU A 128 44.06 5.59 -51.66
C LEU A 128 44.19 4.81 -52.98
N LYS A 129 43.16 4.04 -53.35
CA LYS A 129 43.10 3.34 -54.64
C LYS A 129 43.01 4.30 -55.82
N ASP A 130 42.15 5.32 -55.75
CA ASP A 130 42.08 6.40 -56.75
C ASP A 130 43.45 7.06 -56.92
N GLY A 131 44.16 7.31 -55.81
CA GLY A 131 45.52 7.84 -55.81
C GLY A 131 46.56 6.88 -56.43
N GLN A 132 46.47 5.58 -56.15
CA GLN A 132 47.31 4.55 -56.79
C GLN A 132 47.08 4.48 -58.30
N GLU A 133 45.82 4.51 -58.74
CA GLU A 133 45.46 4.52 -60.17
C GLU A 133 45.98 5.80 -60.85
N ALA A 134 45.87 6.96 -60.19
CA ALA A 134 46.43 8.22 -60.70
C ALA A 134 47.96 8.19 -60.80
N LEU A 135 48.66 7.57 -59.84
CA LEU A 135 50.13 7.44 -59.85
C LEU A 135 50.63 6.45 -60.92
N LYS A 136 49.83 5.44 -61.28
CA LYS A 136 50.10 4.49 -62.39
C LYS A 136 50.01 5.11 -63.78
N LEU A 137 49.40 6.31 -63.92
CA LEU A 137 49.37 7.07 -65.17
C LEU A 137 50.66 7.84 -65.44
N ASN A 138 51.62 7.86 -64.50
CA ASN A 138 52.92 8.49 -64.66
C ASN A 138 53.94 7.48 -65.25
N PRO A 139 54.69 7.80 -66.33
CA PRO A 139 55.63 6.87 -66.97
C PRO A 139 56.75 6.34 -66.06
N ASP A 140 57.05 7.00 -64.94
CA ASP A 140 58.00 6.55 -63.91
C ASP A 140 57.30 6.07 -62.62
N SER A 141 56.21 5.31 -62.75
CA SER A 141 55.44 4.87 -61.58
C SER A 141 56.28 3.98 -60.64
N LYS A 142 56.24 4.29 -59.33
CA LYS A 142 56.70 3.40 -58.26
C LYS A 142 55.48 2.90 -57.50
N ASP A 143 55.41 1.60 -57.25
CA ASP A 143 54.39 1.04 -56.36
C ASP A 143 54.61 1.58 -54.94
N VAL A 144 53.58 2.22 -54.39
CA VAL A 144 53.54 2.69 -53.01
C VAL A 144 52.61 1.77 -52.23
N ASP A 145 53.20 0.98 -51.33
CA ASP A 145 52.48 0.15 -50.36
C ASP A 145 52.12 0.99 -49.14
N TYR A 146 50.82 1.19 -48.92
CA TYR A 146 50.28 1.98 -47.80
C TYR A 146 50.01 1.13 -46.55
N GLY A 147 50.36 -0.16 -46.56
CA GLY A 147 50.16 -1.09 -45.45
C GLY A 147 48.72 -1.62 -45.32
N ASP A 148 48.54 -2.63 -44.49
CA ASP A 148 47.26 -3.31 -44.28
C ASP A 148 46.37 -2.57 -43.27
N LEU A 149 45.45 -1.74 -43.81
CA LEU A 149 44.48 -0.97 -43.04
C LEU A 149 43.48 -1.84 -42.24
N SER A 150 43.40 -3.15 -42.51
CA SER A 150 42.57 -4.07 -41.71
C SER A 150 43.08 -4.21 -40.27
N LYS A 151 44.41 -4.15 -40.06
CA LYS A 151 45.02 -4.22 -38.73
C LYS A 151 44.66 -3.03 -37.84
N ILE A 152 44.50 -1.84 -38.44
CA ILE A 152 44.06 -0.63 -37.73
C ILE A 152 42.61 -0.78 -37.28
N LEU A 153 41.73 -1.32 -38.14
CA LEU A 153 40.33 -1.56 -37.79
C LEU A 153 40.18 -2.58 -36.66
N THR A 154 40.95 -3.68 -36.70
CA THR A 154 40.97 -4.68 -35.62
C THR A 154 41.45 -4.07 -34.30
N SER A 155 42.50 -3.23 -34.34
CA SER A 155 42.98 -2.52 -33.14
C SER A 155 41.93 -1.55 -32.57
N VAL A 156 41.23 -0.81 -33.43
CA VAL A 156 40.13 0.09 -33.02
C VAL A 156 38.96 -0.70 -32.45
N GLU A 157 38.61 -1.85 -33.04
CA GLU A 157 37.57 -2.73 -32.51
C GLU A 157 37.93 -3.27 -31.13
N ASP A 158 39.17 -3.75 -30.95
CA ASP A 158 39.67 -4.26 -29.67
C ASP A 158 39.71 -3.17 -28.59
N GLU A 159 40.12 -1.94 -28.94
CA GLU A 159 40.08 -0.79 -28.05
C GLU A 159 38.65 -0.40 -27.66
N LEU A 160 37.72 -0.35 -28.63
CA LEU A 160 36.30 -0.05 -28.37
C LEU A 160 35.64 -1.11 -27.50
N ARG A 161 35.94 -2.41 -27.73
CA ARG A 161 35.48 -3.52 -26.89
C ARG A 161 36.07 -3.43 -25.48
N THR A 162 37.35 -3.08 -25.37
CA THR A 162 38.00 -2.86 -24.07
C THR A 162 37.37 -1.69 -23.33
N LEU A 163 37.10 -0.57 -24.01
CA LEU A 163 36.40 0.58 -23.45
C LEU A 163 34.97 0.24 -23.01
N ALA A 164 34.23 -0.54 -23.82
CA ALA A 164 32.89 -1.01 -23.47
C ALA A 164 32.92 -1.88 -22.19
N LYS A 165 33.84 -2.85 -22.14
CA LYS A 165 34.03 -3.74 -20.97
C LYS A 165 34.47 -2.97 -19.72
N ASN A 166 35.36 -1.99 -19.85
CA ASN A 166 35.79 -1.15 -18.74
C ASN A 166 34.63 -0.31 -18.20
N ARG A 167 33.80 0.28 -19.07
CA ARG A 167 32.60 1.02 -18.67
C ARG A 167 31.56 0.13 -17.99
N GLU A 168 31.33 -1.08 -18.52
CA GLU A 168 30.44 -2.08 -17.90
C GLU A 168 30.94 -2.46 -16.50
N THR A 169 32.23 -2.75 -16.35
CA THR A 169 32.84 -3.11 -15.06
C THR A 169 32.72 -1.99 -14.03
N VAL A 170 33.01 -0.74 -14.43
CA VAL A 170 32.89 0.43 -13.55
C VAL A 170 31.43 0.68 -13.16
N HIS A 171 30.50 0.52 -14.11
CA HIS A 171 29.06 0.66 -13.86
C HIS A 171 28.57 -0.40 -12.87
N SER A 172 28.90 -1.67 -13.08
CA SER A 172 28.52 -2.76 -12.16
C SER A 172 29.08 -2.53 -10.75
N LYS A 173 30.35 -2.12 -10.62
CA LYS A 173 30.92 -1.78 -9.30
C LYS A 173 30.20 -0.63 -8.59
N LEU A 174 29.77 0.39 -9.34
CA LEU A 174 28.98 1.49 -8.78
C LEU A 174 27.56 1.05 -8.38
N GLU A 175 26.93 0.18 -9.18
CA GLU A 175 25.63 -0.40 -8.85
C GLU A 175 25.72 -1.29 -7.62
N ASP A 176 26.77 -2.11 -7.50
CA ASP A 176 27.04 -2.97 -6.35
C ASP A 176 27.26 -2.15 -5.07
N ALA A 177 28.07 -1.09 -5.13
CA ALA A 177 28.30 -0.17 -4.01
C ALA A 177 26.99 0.53 -3.59
N LEU A 178 26.20 1.02 -4.55
CA LEU A 178 24.91 1.64 -4.28
C LEU A 178 23.89 0.64 -3.73
N SER A 179 23.89 -0.59 -4.22
CA SER A 179 23.02 -1.67 -3.76
C SER A 179 23.35 -2.05 -2.31
N THR A 180 24.63 -2.23 -2.01
CA THR A 180 25.13 -2.47 -0.64
C THR A 180 24.76 -1.32 0.28
N PHE A 181 24.98 -0.08 -0.12
CA PHE A 181 24.60 1.10 0.66
C PHE A 181 23.08 1.15 0.93
N LYS A 182 22.24 0.93 -0.08
CA LYS A 182 20.78 0.86 0.09
C LYS A 182 20.36 -0.27 1.03
N SER A 183 20.98 -1.45 0.91
CA SER A 183 20.71 -2.60 1.78
C SER A 183 21.05 -2.28 3.23
N ASN A 184 22.22 -1.68 3.48
CA ASN A 184 22.66 -1.25 4.80
C ASN A 184 21.72 -0.19 5.40
N LEU A 185 21.31 0.82 4.62
CA LEU A 185 20.33 1.82 5.05
C LEU A 185 18.96 1.21 5.36
N SER A 186 18.51 0.20 4.61
CA SER A 186 17.26 -0.50 4.89
C SER A 186 17.31 -1.28 6.21
N GLY A 187 18.40 -1.99 6.49
CA GLY A 187 18.60 -2.67 7.79
C GLY A 187 18.63 -1.68 8.97
N LEU A 188 19.25 -0.52 8.75
CA LEU A 188 19.34 0.54 9.75
C LEU A 188 17.99 1.24 9.99
N GLN A 189 17.18 1.45 8.94
CA GLN A 189 15.82 1.98 9.07
C GLN A 189 14.98 1.12 10.03
N LYS A 190 15.09 -0.21 9.94
CA LYS A 190 14.43 -1.14 10.89
C LYS A 190 14.90 -0.95 12.33
N SER A 191 16.21 -0.73 12.51
CA SER A 191 16.79 -0.50 13.83
C SER A 191 16.29 0.81 14.44
N PHE A 192 16.24 1.90 13.66
CA PHE A 192 15.69 3.17 14.13
C PHE A 192 14.21 3.09 14.47
N ALA A 193 13.42 2.33 13.71
CA ALA A 193 12.01 2.17 14.02
C ALA A 193 11.76 1.39 15.33
N ASP A 194 12.48 0.29 15.54
CA ASP A 194 12.40 -0.49 16.78
C ASP A 194 12.80 0.36 18.00
N VAL A 195 13.84 1.19 17.85
CA VAL A 195 14.23 2.17 18.86
C VAL A 195 13.17 3.25 19.07
N ASN A 196 12.56 3.78 18.01
CA ASN A 196 11.52 4.81 18.11
C ASN A 196 10.30 4.30 18.90
N ILE A 197 9.89 3.05 18.67
CA ILE A 197 8.84 2.39 19.47
C ILE A 197 9.26 2.32 20.94
N ALA A 198 10.49 1.87 21.21
CA ALA A 198 11.01 1.80 22.58
C ALA A 198 11.09 3.18 23.26
N LEU A 199 11.46 4.24 22.54
CA LEU A 199 11.48 5.62 23.05
C LEU A 199 10.07 6.12 23.39
N LYS A 200 9.10 5.90 22.50
CA LYS A 200 7.68 6.21 22.78
C LYS A 200 7.20 5.44 24.00
N ASN A 201 7.48 4.13 24.07
CA ASN A 201 7.16 3.31 25.23
C ASN A 201 7.81 3.90 26.50
N ALA A 202 9.12 4.09 26.53
CA ALA A 202 9.82 4.64 27.69
C ALA A 202 9.19 5.95 28.19
N ARG A 203 8.94 6.89 27.27
CA ARG A 203 8.32 8.18 27.58
C ARG A 203 6.95 8.03 28.21
N HIS A 204 6.08 7.20 27.65
CA HIS A 204 4.69 7.11 28.11
C HIS A 204 4.51 6.15 29.28
N LEU A 205 5.29 5.08 29.38
CA LEU A 205 5.32 4.18 30.53
C LEU A 205 5.82 4.88 31.80
N SER A 206 6.81 5.78 31.68
CA SER A 206 7.29 6.57 32.82
C SER A 206 6.23 7.50 33.42
N GLY A 207 5.16 7.80 32.67
CA GLY A 207 4.04 8.60 33.12
C GLY A 207 3.01 7.83 33.95
N ILE A 208 3.08 6.50 33.98
CA ILE A 208 2.17 5.62 34.73
C ILE A 208 2.81 5.26 36.06
N LYS A 209 2.06 5.35 37.15
CA LYS A 209 2.59 5.03 38.49
C LYS A 209 2.90 3.54 38.58
N ALA A 210 4.03 3.20 39.19
CA ALA A 210 4.41 1.80 39.44
C ALA A 210 3.32 1.01 40.19
N SER A 211 2.57 1.67 41.08
CA SER A 211 1.44 1.08 41.79
C SER A 211 0.32 0.59 40.86
N GLU A 212 0.09 1.27 39.73
CA GLU A 212 -0.96 0.90 38.78
C GLU A 212 -0.58 -0.37 38.00
N TYR A 213 0.68 -0.52 37.61
CA TYR A 213 1.16 -1.79 37.04
C TYR A 213 1.13 -2.93 38.06
N ALA A 214 1.51 -2.64 39.31
CA ALA A 214 1.45 -3.62 40.38
C ALA A 214 0.01 -4.09 40.63
N GLU A 215 -0.97 -3.19 40.54
CA GLU A 215 -2.40 -3.51 40.63
C GLU A 215 -2.84 -4.43 39.48
N LEU A 216 -2.52 -4.08 38.23
CA LEU A 216 -2.84 -4.93 37.06
C LEU A 216 -2.20 -6.33 37.14
N ILE A 217 -0.97 -6.43 37.66
CA ILE A 217 -0.29 -7.71 37.88
C ILE A 217 -0.96 -8.49 39.03
N LYS A 218 -1.27 -7.82 40.14
CA LYS A 218 -1.93 -8.42 41.32
C LYS A 218 -3.31 -8.98 40.96
N GLU A 219 -4.05 -8.25 40.13
CA GLU A 219 -5.37 -8.62 39.59
C GLU A 219 -5.28 -9.65 38.45
N LYS A 220 -4.05 -10.05 38.04
CA LYS A 220 -3.75 -11.01 36.96
C LYS A 220 -4.15 -10.55 35.55
N TYR A 221 -4.52 -9.28 35.39
CA TYR A 221 -4.75 -8.65 34.10
C TYR A 221 -3.46 -8.55 33.29
N LEU A 222 -2.32 -8.34 33.96
CA LEU A 222 -0.99 -8.54 33.39
C LEU A 222 -0.32 -9.77 34.01
N ASN A 223 0.17 -10.67 33.16
CA ASN A 223 0.78 -11.93 33.54
C ASN A 223 1.94 -12.28 32.58
N GLU A 224 2.52 -13.47 32.76
CA GLU A 224 3.68 -13.91 31.99
C GLU A 224 3.44 -14.00 30.47
N THR A 225 2.19 -14.19 30.02
CA THR A 225 1.88 -14.42 28.60
C THR A 225 1.42 -13.15 27.86
N ASN A 226 0.98 -12.12 28.58
CA ASN A 226 0.45 -10.89 27.98
C ASN A 226 1.20 -9.61 28.39
N MET A 227 2.35 -9.71 29.06
CA MET A 227 3.16 -8.55 29.45
C MET A 227 3.55 -7.64 28.27
N THR A 228 3.65 -8.21 27.07
CA THR A 228 3.96 -7.49 25.83
C THR A 228 2.90 -6.48 25.41
N GLU A 229 1.67 -6.57 25.94
CA GLU A 229 0.58 -5.62 25.71
C GLU A 229 0.96 -4.18 26.07
N ILE A 230 1.84 -4.02 27.06
CA ILE A 230 2.37 -2.72 27.49
C ILE A 230 3.11 -1.97 26.36
N ASN A 231 3.63 -2.69 25.34
CA ASN A 231 4.27 -2.08 24.17
C ASN A 231 3.30 -1.25 23.31
N SER A 232 2.00 -1.46 23.48
CA SER A 232 0.98 -0.65 22.80
C SER A 232 0.82 0.75 23.40
N ILE A 233 1.43 1.03 24.56
CA ILE A 233 1.45 2.36 25.17
C ILE A 233 2.51 3.22 24.46
N GLN A 234 2.06 4.02 23.51
CA GLN A 234 2.90 4.87 22.66
C GLN A 234 2.45 6.34 22.67
N ALA A 235 1.35 6.64 23.34
CA ALA A 235 0.82 7.98 23.57
C ALA A 235 0.20 8.10 24.97
N LYS A 236 -0.08 9.33 25.40
CA LYS A 236 -0.53 9.64 26.76
C LYS A 236 -1.88 9.03 27.12
N GLY A 237 -2.79 8.88 26.15
CA GLY A 237 -4.12 8.28 26.37
C GLY A 237 -4.13 6.76 26.38
N ASP A 238 -3.05 6.09 25.95
CA ASP A 238 -3.06 4.64 25.71
C ASP A 238 -3.20 3.81 26.99
N ALA A 239 -2.64 4.32 28.10
CA ALA A 239 -2.68 3.69 29.41
C ALA A 239 -4.11 3.33 29.84
N GLU A 240 -5.02 4.30 29.74
CA GLU A 240 -6.40 4.17 30.20
C GLU A 240 -7.19 3.21 29.30
N VAL A 241 -6.99 3.29 27.99
CA VAL A 241 -7.60 2.35 27.05
C VAL A 241 -7.09 0.92 27.30
N LEU A 242 -5.79 0.74 27.49
CA LEU A 242 -5.23 -0.59 27.74
C LEU A 242 -5.81 -1.22 29.01
N LYS A 243 -5.98 -0.45 30.07
CA LYS A 243 -6.63 -0.92 31.31
C LYS A 243 -8.04 -1.45 31.05
N ILE A 244 -8.83 -0.76 30.23
CA ILE A 244 -10.18 -1.21 29.83
C ILE A 244 -10.08 -2.53 29.07
N LEU A 245 -9.21 -2.60 28.04
CA LEU A 245 -9.02 -3.80 27.20
C LEU A 245 -8.57 -5.03 28.00
N LEU A 246 -7.66 -4.86 28.97
CA LEU A 246 -7.17 -5.97 29.80
C LEU A 246 -8.23 -6.52 30.77
N ARG A 247 -9.27 -5.73 31.08
CA ARG A 247 -10.34 -6.08 32.02
C ARG A 247 -11.57 -6.72 31.34
N GLU A 248 -11.58 -6.87 30.02
CA GLU A 248 -12.71 -7.40 29.23
C GLU A 248 -13.34 -8.65 29.84
N LYS A 249 -12.55 -9.70 30.09
CA LYS A 249 -13.05 -10.99 30.60
C LYS A 249 -13.66 -10.92 32.01
N SER A 250 -13.35 -9.87 32.77
CA SER A 250 -13.81 -9.69 34.16
C SER A 250 -14.88 -8.62 34.31
N THR A 251 -15.20 -7.91 33.23
CA THR A 251 -16.15 -6.81 33.21
C THR A 251 -17.40 -7.27 32.45
N ALA A 252 -18.59 -6.99 32.98
CA ALA A 252 -19.82 -7.31 32.26
C ALA A 252 -19.79 -6.65 30.87
N PRO A 253 -20.14 -7.35 29.77
CA PRO A 253 -19.96 -6.82 28.41
C PRO A 253 -20.58 -5.44 28.17
N ASN A 254 -21.77 -5.18 28.72
CA ASN A 254 -22.41 -3.87 28.64
C ASN A 254 -21.59 -2.74 29.30
N ILE A 255 -20.91 -3.03 30.42
CA ILE A 255 -20.02 -2.08 31.09
C ILE A 255 -18.73 -1.91 30.29
N PHE A 256 -18.16 -3.02 29.79
CA PHE A 256 -16.93 -3.00 29.00
C PHE A 256 -17.08 -2.14 27.73
N PHE A 257 -18.10 -2.39 26.91
CA PHE A 257 -18.32 -1.62 25.68
C PHE A 257 -18.70 -0.16 25.94
N LYS A 258 -19.38 0.12 27.06
CA LYS A 258 -19.65 1.49 27.48
C LYS A 258 -18.35 2.21 27.85
N GLN A 259 -17.52 1.64 28.71
CA GLN A 259 -16.23 2.21 29.11
C GLN A 259 -15.31 2.41 27.90
N LEU A 260 -15.29 1.45 26.98
CA LEU A 260 -14.53 1.56 25.75
C LEU A 260 -14.99 2.77 24.93
N GLY A 261 -16.32 2.94 24.75
CA GLY A 261 -16.89 4.08 24.03
C GLY A 261 -16.78 5.42 24.76
N GLU A 262 -16.55 5.43 26.08
CA GLU A 262 -16.30 6.63 26.92
C GLU A 262 -14.82 7.06 26.93
N ALA A 263 -13.91 6.24 26.39
CA ALA A 263 -12.48 6.56 26.40
C ALA A 263 -12.16 7.85 25.63
N ASP A 264 -11.28 8.69 26.18
CA ASP A 264 -10.82 9.92 25.51
C ASP A 264 -9.72 9.58 24.49
N THR A 265 -10.11 9.53 23.23
CA THR A 265 -9.20 9.12 22.15
C THR A 265 -8.30 10.23 21.64
N ARG A 266 -8.40 11.48 22.10
CA ARG A 266 -7.61 12.60 21.54
C ARG A 266 -6.10 12.37 21.62
N GLU A 267 -5.64 11.80 22.72
CA GLU A 267 -4.22 11.47 22.95
C GLU A 267 -3.90 9.97 22.83
N VAL A 268 -4.76 9.19 22.17
CA VAL A 268 -4.56 7.75 21.91
C VAL A 268 -3.76 7.54 20.62
N SER A 269 -2.80 6.62 20.63
CA SER A 269 -1.96 6.28 19.48
C SER A 269 -2.73 5.50 18.41
N PRO A 270 -2.26 5.48 17.14
CA PRO A 270 -2.87 4.65 16.10
C PRO A 270 -2.97 3.16 16.49
N VAL A 271 -1.90 2.61 17.08
CA VAL A 271 -1.82 1.21 17.55
C VAL A 271 -2.92 0.90 18.57
N MET A 272 -3.15 1.80 19.51
CA MET A 272 -4.18 1.60 20.53
C MET A 272 -5.59 1.81 19.95
N ALA A 273 -5.77 2.78 19.04
CA ALA A 273 -7.03 2.94 18.31
C ALA A 273 -7.38 1.69 17.48
N ASP A 274 -6.39 1.03 16.88
CA ASP A 274 -6.58 -0.21 16.13
C ASP A 274 -7.00 -1.38 17.03
N LYS A 275 -6.56 -1.42 18.29
CA LYS A 275 -7.03 -2.40 19.29
C LYS A 275 -8.50 -2.17 19.66
N ILE A 276 -8.91 -0.92 19.85
CA ILE A 276 -10.33 -0.56 20.04
C ILE A 276 -11.13 -1.00 18.81
N TYR A 277 -10.66 -0.67 17.62
CA TYR A 277 -11.35 -0.98 16.37
C TYR A 277 -11.55 -2.48 16.18
N SER A 278 -10.51 -3.29 16.41
CA SER A 278 -10.58 -4.75 16.30
C SER A 278 -11.64 -5.36 17.23
N LYS A 279 -11.89 -4.76 18.40
CA LYS A 279 -12.96 -5.19 19.31
C LYS A 279 -14.35 -4.96 18.72
N ILE A 280 -14.56 -3.77 18.19
CA ILE A 280 -15.87 -3.37 17.64
C ILE A 280 -16.15 -4.02 16.28
N HIS A 281 -15.10 -4.29 15.50
CA HIS A 281 -15.21 -5.03 14.25
C HIS A 281 -15.74 -6.46 14.47
N HIS A 282 -15.26 -7.18 15.49
CA HIS A 282 -15.79 -8.50 15.84
C HIS A 282 -17.28 -8.46 16.21
N GLU A 283 -17.69 -7.47 17.02
CA GLU A 283 -19.12 -7.26 17.31
C GLU A 283 -19.93 -6.89 16.07
N THR A 284 -19.31 -6.26 15.08
CA THR A 284 -19.95 -5.94 13.80
C THR A 284 -20.22 -7.19 12.97
N LEU A 285 -19.27 -8.12 12.92
CA LEU A 285 -19.47 -9.43 12.29
C LEU A 285 -20.62 -10.20 12.97
N ASN A 286 -20.57 -10.32 14.30
CA ASN A 286 -21.62 -10.99 15.07
C ASN A 286 -22.99 -10.35 14.83
N ALA A 287 -23.05 -9.01 14.77
CA ALA A 287 -24.28 -8.28 14.51
C ALA A 287 -24.81 -8.45 13.07
N MET A 288 -23.92 -8.60 12.09
CA MET A 288 -24.30 -8.86 10.70
C MET A 288 -24.87 -10.27 10.52
N GLU A 289 -24.37 -11.24 11.29
CA GLU A 289 -24.84 -12.63 11.28
C GLU A 289 -26.14 -12.81 12.07
N THR A 290 -26.19 -12.30 13.30
CA THR A 290 -27.29 -12.55 14.24
C THR A 290 -28.38 -11.47 14.25
N GLY A 291 -28.08 -10.29 13.72
CA GLY A 291 -28.90 -9.09 13.86
C GLY A 291 -28.79 -8.38 15.22
N ASP A 292 -28.05 -8.94 16.20
CA ASP A 292 -27.89 -8.33 17.52
C ASP A 292 -26.86 -7.19 17.50
N THR A 293 -27.34 -5.97 17.66
CA THR A 293 -26.53 -4.74 17.65
C THR A 293 -26.32 -4.15 19.04
N LYS A 294 -26.63 -4.90 20.11
CA LYS A 294 -26.64 -4.40 21.49
C LYS A 294 -25.33 -3.73 21.90
N TYR A 295 -24.19 -4.38 21.67
CA TYR A 295 -22.89 -3.84 22.10
C TYR A 295 -22.40 -2.69 21.22
N LEU A 296 -22.69 -2.74 19.92
CA LEU A 296 -22.46 -1.62 19.00
C LEU A 296 -23.29 -0.38 19.41
N ASN A 297 -24.56 -0.58 19.78
CA ASN A 297 -25.42 0.48 20.31
C ASN A 297 -24.83 1.12 21.56
N ILE A 298 -24.45 0.30 22.56
CA ILE A 298 -23.87 0.80 23.81
C ILE A 298 -22.60 1.62 23.53
N PHE A 299 -21.70 1.07 22.70
CA PHE A 299 -20.44 1.71 22.35
C PHE A 299 -20.63 3.05 21.62
N THR A 300 -21.48 3.08 20.58
CA THR A 300 -21.71 4.30 19.78
C THR A 300 -22.51 5.36 20.53
N THR A 301 -23.50 4.96 21.33
CA THR A 301 -24.20 5.88 22.23
C THR A 301 -23.22 6.51 23.23
N ALA A 302 -22.33 5.73 23.83
CA ALA A 302 -21.31 6.23 24.76
C ALA A 302 -20.40 7.28 24.10
N ILE A 303 -19.94 7.05 22.86
CA ILE A 303 -19.18 8.04 22.09
C ILE A 303 -20.00 9.32 21.90
N SER A 304 -21.27 9.19 21.50
CA SER A 304 -22.14 10.34 21.22
C SER A 304 -22.46 11.21 22.45
N GLN A 305 -22.33 10.64 23.65
CA GLN A 305 -22.53 11.34 24.91
C GLN A 305 -21.30 12.12 25.37
N GLN A 306 -20.14 11.96 24.72
CA GLN A 306 -18.96 12.75 25.01
C GLN A 306 -19.10 14.19 24.48
N ASP A 307 -18.29 15.11 25.00
CA ASP A 307 -18.14 16.44 24.40
C ASP A 307 -17.69 16.32 22.94
N TYR A 308 -18.16 17.21 22.08
CA TYR A 308 -18.03 17.14 20.62
C TYR A 308 -16.59 16.90 20.14
N GLU A 309 -15.59 17.58 20.70
CA GLU A 309 -14.18 17.39 20.31
C GLU A 309 -13.67 15.97 20.60
N ARG A 310 -14.15 15.34 21.68
CA ARG A 310 -13.81 13.95 21.99
C ARG A 310 -14.52 12.99 21.04
N ALA A 311 -15.83 13.14 20.86
CA ALA A 311 -16.61 12.32 19.94
C ALA A 311 -16.07 12.41 18.50
N ARG A 312 -15.77 13.62 18.03
CA ARG A 312 -15.15 13.89 16.72
C ARG A 312 -13.81 13.19 16.58
N SER A 313 -12.90 13.34 17.55
CA SER A 313 -11.60 12.66 17.54
C SER A 313 -11.76 11.14 17.57
N TYR A 314 -12.77 10.63 18.26
CA TYR A 314 -13.05 9.19 18.33
C TYR A 314 -13.47 8.67 16.97
N SER A 315 -14.49 9.26 16.37
CA SER A 315 -14.97 8.92 15.03
C SER A 315 -13.84 9.01 14.00
N GLU A 316 -13.06 10.09 14.02
CA GLU A 316 -11.91 10.27 13.11
C GLU A 316 -10.88 9.13 13.25
N LYS A 317 -10.42 8.83 14.46
CA LYS A 317 -9.42 7.76 14.67
C LYS A 317 -9.93 6.38 14.32
N MET A 318 -11.22 6.09 14.55
CA MET A 318 -11.82 4.82 14.16
C MET A 318 -11.97 4.70 12.65
N THR A 319 -12.23 5.79 11.90
CA THR A 319 -12.17 5.74 10.43
C THR A 319 -10.76 5.39 9.93
N TYR A 320 -9.71 5.93 10.56
CA TYR A 320 -8.33 5.60 10.19
C TYR A 320 -7.99 4.14 10.50
N ALA A 321 -8.48 3.62 11.63
CA ALA A 321 -8.29 2.23 12.01
C ALA A 321 -9.01 1.28 11.03
N ALA A 322 -10.22 1.63 10.59
CA ALA A 322 -10.96 0.90 9.56
C ALA A 322 -10.18 0.85 8.24
N ASP A 323 -9.63 1.98 7.80
CA ASP A 323 -8.83 2.04 6.57
C ASP A 323 -7.58 1.14 6.66
N ARG A 324 -6.85 1.16 7.79
CA ARG A 324 -5.68 0.29 8.01
C ARG A 324 -6.07 -1.18 8.03
N TYR A 325 -7.15 -1.54 8.71
CA TYR A 325 -7.65 -2.91 8.77
C TYR A 325 -8.07 -3.41 7.38
N GLY A 326 -8.82 -2.59 6.63
CA GLY A 326 -9.22 -2.87 5.25
C GLY A 326 -8.04 -3.07 4.30
N GLU A 327 -6.98 -2.27 4.41
CA GLU A 327 -5.76 -2.44 3.62
C GLU A 327 -5.04 -3.76 3.92
N LEU A 328 -5.01 -4.19 5.18
CA LEU A 328 -4.43 -5.49 5.53
C LEU A 328 -5.18 -6.66 4.92
N LEU A 329 -6.51 -6.62 5.01
CA LEU A 329 -7.38 -7.63 4.40
C LEU A 329 -7.27 -7.61 2.87
N SER A 330 -7.20 -6.43 2.27
CA SER A 330 -6.98 -6.23 0.82
C SER A 330 -5.67 -6.85 0.37
N ASN A 331 -4.57 -6.60 1.09
CA ASN A 331 -3.27 -7.20 0.80
C ASN A 331 -3.30 -8.73 0.92
N LYS A 332 -4.06 -9.28 1.88
CA LYS A 332 -4.23 -10.73 2.01
C LYS A 332 -5.03 -11.32 0.86
N ALA A 333 -6.12 -10.66 0.44
CA ALA A 333 -6.90 -11.08 -0.72
C ALA A 333 -6.05 -11.10 -2.00
N ARG A 334 -5.24 -10.05 -2.20
CA ARG A 334 -4.29 -9.98 -3.31
C ARG A 334 -3.25 -11.10 -3.27
N GLU A 335 -2.75 -11.49 -2.10
CA GLU A 335 -1.85 -12.66 -2.00
C GLU A 335 -2.53 -13.95 -2.48
N LEU A 336 -3.81 -14.11 -2.17
CA LEU A 336 -4.62 -15.29 -2.50
C LEU A 336 -5.14 -15.29 -3.94
N ASN A 337 -5.11 -14.16 -4.64
CA ASN A 337 -5.49 -14.08 -6.04
C ASN A 337 -4.34 -14.62 -6.93
N PRO A 338 -4.53 -15.73 -7.66
CA PRO A 338 -3.42 -16.41 -8.34
C PRO A 338 -2.95 -15.66 -9.60
N GLN A 339 -1.71 -15.95 -10.01
CA GLN A 339 -1.14 -15.44 -11.26
C GLN A 339 -1.10 -16.55 -12.32
N LEU A 340 -1.57 -16.25 -13.52
CA LEU A 340 -1.50 -17.14 -14.68
C LEU A 340 -0.07 -17.18 -15.26
N LYS A 341 0.69 -18.22 -14.93
CA LYS A 341 2.07 -18.42 -15.42
C LYS A 341 2.08 -19.07 -16.80
N GLY A 342 2.48 -18.30 -17.83
CA GLY A 342 2.44 -18.78 -19.21
C GLY A 342 1.03 -19.22 -19.59
N THR A 343 0.86 -20.44 -20.10
CA THR A 343 -0.45 -21.03 -20.38
C THR A 343 -0.83 -22.14 -19.38
N ASP A 344 -0.27 -22.15 -18.16
CA ASP A 344 -0.61 -23.15 -17.14
C ASP A 344 -1.98 -22.88 -16.51
N ARG A 345 -3.01 -23.35 -17.21
CA ARG A 345 -4.43 -23.20 -16.88
C ARG A 345 -4.83 -24.01 -15.65
N GLN A 346 -4.21 -25.19 -15.45
CA GLN A 346 -4.62 -26.13 -14.41
C GLN A 346 -4.14 -25.65 -13.03
N THR A 347 -2.89 -25.20 -12.93
CA THR A 347 -2.36 -24.68 -11.67
C THR A 347 -3.10 -23.42 -11.24
N TYR A 348 -3.35 -22.48 -12.16
CA TYR A 348 -4.11 -21.26 -11.87
C TYR A 348 -5.50 -21.56 -11.29
N LYS A 349 -6.28 -22.43 -11.95
CA LYS A 349 -7.62 -22.82 -11.48
C LYS A 349 -7.57 -23.52 -10.14
N LYS A 350 -6.65 -24.47 -9.97
CA LYS A 350 -6.48 -25.19 -8.70
C LYS A 350 -6.17 -24.24 -7.55
N GLU A 351 -5.22 -23.30 -7.74
CA GLU A 351 -4.89 -22.31 -6.71
C GLU A 351 -6.09 -21.41 -6.39
N LEU A 352 -6.86 -20.99 -7.40
CA LEU A 352 -8.06 -20.17 -7.19
C LEU A 352 -9.12 -20.93 -6.39
N ASP A 353 -9.40 -22.19 -6.77
CA ASP A 353 -10.38 -23.04 -6.08
C ASP A 353 -9.96 -23.29 -4.62
N GLU A 354 -8.68 -23.58 -4.37
CA GLU A 354 -8.13 -23.75 -3.02
C GLU A 354 -8.22 -22.46 -2.18
N ASN A 355 -8.09 -21.30 -2.81
CA ASN A 355 -8.11 -20.00 -2.14
C ASN A 355 -9.53 -19.40 -1.98
N THR A 356 -10.52 -19.88 -2.75
CA THR A 356 -11.88 -19.33 -2.79
C THR A 356 -12.54 -19.22 -1.41
N PRO A 357 -12.53 -20.25 -0.54
CA PRO A 357 -13.15 -20.14 0.79
C PRO A 357 -12.53 -19.03 1.66
N TYR A 358 -11.21 -18.82 1.54
CA TYR A 358 -10.53 -17.75 2.26
C TYR A 358 -10.87 -16.37 1.70
N LEU A 359 -11.02 -16.25 0.38
CA LEU A 359 -11.48 -15.01 -0.26
C LEU A 359 -12.90 -14.65 0.18
N GLN A 360 -13.80 -15.62 0.29
CA GLN A 360 -15.17 -15.41 0.76
C GLN A 360 -15.19 -14.84 2.20
N LEU A 361 -14.45 -15.46 3.12
CA LEU A 361 -14.30 -14.96 4.50
C LEU A 361 -13.70 -13.55 4.56
N LEU A 362 -12.67 -13.27 3.75
CA LEU A 362 -12.12 -11.92 3.63
C LEU A 362 -13.14 -10.92 3.11
N GLY A 363 -14.07 -11.36 2.27
CA GLY A 363 -15.17 -10.55 1.75
C GLY A 363 -16.14 -10.11 2.86
N GLU A 364 -16.48 -11.02 3.78
CA GLU A 364 -17.31 -10.72 4.94
C GLU A 364 -16.62 -9.74 5.90
N GLU A 365 -15.34 -9.98 6.19
CA GLU A 365 -14.48 -9.10 7.00
C GLU A 365 -14.37 -7.68 6.40
N LEU A 366 -14.19 -7.58 5.08
CA LEU A 366 -14.15 -6.30 4.35
C LEU A 366 -15.51 -5.58 4.41
N LYS A 367 -16.61 -6.31 4.22
CA LYS A 367 -17.98 -5.76 4.31
C LYS A 367 -18.24 -5.17 5.70
N ALA A 368 -17.92 -5.92 6.76
CA ALA A 368 -18.02 -5.43 8.14
C ALA A 368 -17.14 -4.20 8.37
N THR A 369 -15.91 -4.20 7.85
CA THR A 369 -14.99 -3.06 7.92
C THR A 369 -15.56 -1.82 7.24
N GLY A 370 -16.15 -1.99 6.05
CA GLY A 370 -16.77 -0.91 5.31
C GLY A 370 -18.02 -0.33 5.98
N HIS A 371 -18.88 -1.18 6.56
CA HIS A 371 -20.02 -0.73 7.37
C HIS A 371 -19.59 0.07 8.59
N LEU A 372 -18.56 -0.41 9.30
CA LEU A 372 -18.06 0.24 10.50
C LEU A 372 -17.31 1.55 10.18
N SER A 373 -16.52 1.59 9.10
CA SER A 373 -15.95 2.84 8.57
C SER A 373 -17.04 3.87 8.28
N SER A 374 -18.12 3.44 7.61
CA SER A 374 -19.22 4.32 7.21
C SER A 374 -20.00 4.85 8.41
N LEU A 375 -20.14 4.04 9.48
CA LEU A 375 -20.72 4.46 10.75
C LEU A 375 -19.92 5.61 11.37
N PHE A 376 -18.61 5.44 11.52
CA PHE A 376 -17.76 6.45 12.15
C PHE A 376 -17.65 7.71 11.29
N GLU A 377 -17.62 7.54 9.97
CA GLU A 377 -17.69 8.66 9.03
C GLU A 377 -19.02 9.41 9.14
N ALA A 378 -20.14 8.70 9.21
CA ALA A 378 -21.46 9.30 9.43
C ALA A 378 -21.51 10.07 10.76
N MET A 379 -20.92 9.53 11.83
CA MET A 379 -20.84 10.23 13.11
C MET A 379 -20.00 11.51 13.02
N TYR A 380 -18.88 11.48 12.29
CA TYR A 380 -18.00 12.62 12.10
C TYR A 380 -18.68 13.75 11.31
N ILE A 381 -19.24 13.43 10.14
CA ILE A 381 -19.83 14.45 9.24
C ILE A 381 -21.14 15.03 9.78
N ASN A 382 -21.90 14.26 10.56
CA ASN A 382 -23.15 14.73 11.17
C ASN A 382 -22.94 15.42 12.52
N HIS A 383 -21.67 15.67 12.91
CA HIS A 383 -21.28 16.38 14.13
C HIS A 383 -21.84 15.76 15.42
N ILE A 384 -21.81 14.42 15.50
CA ILE A 384 -22.24 13.69 16.70
C ILE A 384 -21.36 14.05 17.90
N GLY A 385 -21.97 14.26 19.06
CA GLY A 385 -21.34 14.71 20.29
C GLY A 385 -22.08 15.88 20.95
N GLN A 386 -21.71 16.19 22.19
CA GLN A 386 -22.36 17.20 23.00
C GLN A 386 -21.63 18.54 22.98
N LYS A 387 -22.37 19.63 23.19
CA LYS A 387 -21.85 20.99 23.44
C LYS A 387 -20.94 21.57 22.36
N ARG A 388 -21.18 21.23 21.10
CA ARG A 388 -20.52 21.87 19.94
C ARG A 388 -20.90 23.35 19.90
N GLN A 389 -19.90 24.22 19.81
CA GLN A 389 -20.15 25.65 19.60
C GLN A 389 -20.34 25.95 18.11
N THR A 390 -21.44 26.58 17.75
CA THR A 390 -21.72 27.00 16.36
C THR A 390 -21.96 28.49 16.26
N ALA A 391 -21.71 29.04 15.07
CA ALA A 391 -21.91 30.46 14.79
C ALA A 391 -23.37 30.88 15.09
N SER A 392 -23.53 32.10 15.57
CA SER A 392 -24.82 32.68 15.94
C SER A 392 -24.83 34.15 15.55
N ASN A 393 -25.98 34.65 15.13
CA ASN A 393 -26.20 36.08 14.90
C ASN A 393 -26.33 36.87 16.23
N LEU A 394 -26.21 36.19 17.38
CA LEU A 394 -26.25 36.77 18.72
C LEU A 394 -24.84 36.95 19.28
N ALA A 395 -24.71 37.75 20.36
CA ALA A 395 -23.43 37.97 21.06
C ALA A 395 -22.78 36.72 21.68
N ARG A 396 -23.44 35.56 21.63
CA ARG A 396 -22.95 34.27 22.15
C ARG A 396 -23.15 33.17 21.10
N PRO A 397 -22.19 32.23 20.95
CA PRO A 397 -22.35 31.09 20.05
C PRO A 397 -23.53 30.21 20.49
N ASN A 398 -24.13 29.53 19.53
CA ASN A 398 -25.09 28.48 19.84
C ASN A 398 -24.35 27.25 20.40
N ILE A 399 -25.01 26.50 21.27
CA ILE A 399 -24.50 25.23 21.79
C ILE A 399 -25.38 24.12 21.23
N GLU A 400 -24.79 23.21 20.47
CA GLU A 400 -25.49 22.11 19.81
C GLU A 400 -25.01 20.77 20.38
N SER A 401 -25.95 19.86 20.63
CA SER A 401 -25.68 18.48 21.02
C SER A 401 -26.46 17.54 20.11
N LYS A 402 -25.76 16.57 19.52
CA LYS A 402 -26.34 15.50 18.72
C LYS A 402 -25.95 14.16 19.32
N THR A 403 -26.92 13.45 19.89
CA THR A 403 -26.69 12.19 20.62
C THR A 403 -27.44 11.05 19.97
N ILE A 404 -26.81 9.87 19.87
CA ILE A 404 -27.43 8.68 19.31
C ILE A 404 -28.42 8.10 20.33
N ASN A 405 -29.65 7.87 19.88
CA ASN A 405 -30.70 7.28 20.71
C ASN A 405 -30.34 5.82 21.06
N GLU A 406 -30.55 5.46 22.32
CA GLU A 406 -30.32 4.09 22.79
C GLU A 406 -31.11 3.08 21.95
N LYS A 407 -30.45 1.97 21.59
CA LYS A 407 -31.06 0.84 20.83
C LYS A 407 -31.54 1.21 19.42
N SER A 408 -31.15 2.37 18.88
CA SER A 408 -31.57 2.80 17.54
C SER A 408 -30.71 2.25 16.41
N LEU A 409 -29.44 1.87 16.69
CA LEU A 409 -28.54 1.31 15.70
C LEU A 409 -29.04 -0.08 15.26
N LYS A 410 -29.18 -0.28 13.95
CA LYS A 410 -29.62 -1.54 13.36
C LYS A 410 -29.14 -1.72 11.93
N PHE A 411 -28.92 -2.97 11.55
CA PHE A 411 -28.80 -3.37 10.15
C PHE A 411 -30.21 -3.54 9.57
N ILE A 412 -30.48 -2.87 8.45
CA ILE A 412 -31.73 -3.03 7.69
C ILE A 412 -31.38 -3.25 6.23
N LYS A 413 -32.30 -3.83 5.45
CA LYS A 413 -32.16 -3.92 4.00
C LYS A 413 -33.05 -2.86 3.35
N ASP A 414 -32.53 -2.20 2.33
CA ASP A 414 -33.32 -1.33 1.47
C ASP A 414 -34.21 -2.16 0.52
N PRO A 415 -35.15 -1.54 -0.21
CA PRO A 415 -36.03 -2.25 -1.15
C PRO A 415 -35.29 -3.01 -2.26
N ASN A 416 -34.03 -2.65 -2.54
CA ASN A 416 -33.18 -3.30 -3.54
C ASN A 416 -32.28 -4.39 -2.91
N GLY A 417 -32.45 -4.68 -1.61
CA GLY A 417 -31.67 -5.68 -0.88
C GLY A 417 -30.32 -5.18 -0.34
N ASN A 418 -29.96 -3.90 -0.53
CA ASN A 418 -28.71 -3.35 -0.03
C ASN A 418 -28.74 -3.22 1.49
N VAL A 419 -27.67 -3.64 2.15
CA VAL A 419 -27.53 -3.54 3.60
C VAL A 419 -27.24 -2.09 3.99
N GLN A 420 -28.05 -1.57 4.90
CA GLN A 420 -27.95 -0.25 5.49
C GLN A 420 -27.71 -0.35 6.99
N LEU A 421 -26.81 0.47 7.49
CA LEU A 421 -26.67 0.73 8.91
C LEU A 421 -27.44 2.01 9.25
N ARG A 422 -28.48 1.91 10.08
CA ARG A 422 -29.33 3.04 10.48
C ARG A 422 -29.22 3.29 11.98
N PHE A 423 -29.18 4.55 12.40
CA PHE A 423 -29.31 4.97 13.79
C PHE A 423 -30.09 6.29 13.89
N ASP A 424 -30.72 6.53 15.03
CA ASP A 424 -31.52 7.73 15.27
C ASP A 424 -30.78 8.70 16.20
N VAL A 425 -30.89 10.00 15.92
CA VAL A 425 -30.16 11.06 16.60
C VAL A 425 -31.13 12.07 17.18
N SER A 426 -31.00 12.33 18.48
CA SER A 426 -31.64 13.46 19.14
C SER A 426 -30.78 14.71 18.99
N PHE A 427 -31.41 15.82 18.58
CA PHE A 427 -30.75 17.10 18.43
C PHE A 427 -31.24 18.10 19.49
N GLU A 428 -30.30 18.75 20.17
CA GLU A 428 -30.57 19.83 21.10
C GLU A 428 -29.77 21.08 20.70
N LYS A 429 -30.42 22.24 20.78
CA LYS A 429 -29.81 23.55 20.56
C LYS A 429 -30.10 24.45 21.76
N ASN A 430 -29.04 24.97 22.37
CA ASN A 430 -29.09 25.76 23.60
C ASN A 430 -29.90 25.05 24.72
N ASN A 431 -29.64 23.74 24.89
CA ASN A 431 -30.32 22.84 25.83
C ASN A 431 -31.84 22.72 25.60
N LYS A 432 -32.32 22.98 24.39
CA LYS A 432 -33.70 22.75 23.98
C LYS A 432 -33.75 21.73 22.86
N LYS A 433 -34.52 20.67 23.06
CA LYS A 433 -34.79 19.65 22.04
C LYS A 433 -35.32 20.30 20.77
N GLN A 434 -34.77 19.90 19.63
CA GLN A 434 -35.15 20.37 18.31
C GLN A 434 -35.90 19.23 17.60
N GLY A 435 -37.22 19.37 17.51
CA GLY A 435 -38.08 18.42 16.79
C GLY A 435 -37.98 16.98 17.28
N ASP A 436 -38.40 16.07 16.40
CA ASP A 436 -38.29 14.63 16.61
C ASP A 436 -36.90 14.11 16.21
N PRO A 437 -36.48 12.94 16.75
CA PRO A 437 -35.23 12.33 16.37
C PRO A 437 -35.10 12.13 14.86
N THR A 438 -33.89 12.35 14.36
CA THR A 438 -33.55 12.24 12.95
C THR A 438 -32.85 10.92 12.69
N SER A 439 -33.23 10.19 11.64
CA SER A 439 -32.49 8.98 11.26
C SER A 439 -31.34 9.30 10.33
N ILE A 440 -30.17 8.74 10.64
CA ILE A 440 -29.02 8.71 9.76
C ILE A 440 -28.88 7.29 9.23
N VAL A 441 -28.63 7.17 7.93
CA VAL A 441 -28.50 5.89 7.22
C VAL A 441 -27.19 5.88 6.46
N ALA A 442 -26.38 4.84 6.67
CA ALA A 442 -25.22 4.52 5.87
C ALA A 442 -25.50 3.26 5.04
N THR A 443 -25.73 3.44 3.74
CA THR A 443 -26.03 2.37 2.78
C THR A 443 -24.77 1.95 2.05
N ARG A 444 -24.50 0.65 1.99
CA ARG A 444 -23.49 0.07 1.08
C ARG A 444 -24.18 -0.28 -0.24
N TYR A 445 -23.60 0.11 -1.36
CA TYR A 445 -24.01 -0.30 -2.71
C TYR A 445 -22.96 -1.24 -3.31
N GLU A 446 -23.44 -2.32 -3.94
CA GLU A 446 -22.60 -3.14 -4.80
C GLU A 446 -22.55 -2.52 -6.21
N GLY A 447 -21.33 -2.33 -6.73
CA GLY A 447 -21.11 -1.70 -8.03
C GLY A 447 -21.56 -0.24 -8.13
N VAL A 448 -21.73 0.22 -9.38
CA VAL A 448 -21.95 1.64 -9.77
C VAL A 448 -23.37 2.16 -9.44
N GLN A 449 -24.16 1.43 -8.65
CA GLN A 449 -25.54 1.84 -8.33
C GLN A 449 -25.64 3.05 -7.37
N ALA A 450 -24.51 3.62 -6.96
CA ALA A 450 -24.45 4.76 -6.07
C ALA A 450 -25.05 6.01 -6.75
N THR A 451 -26.26 6.40 -6.35
CA THR A 451 -26.99 7.56 -6.90
C THR A 451 -26.48 8.89 -6.34
N GLU A 452 -26.71 9.96 -7.10
CA GLU A 452 -26.17 11.31 -6.89
C GLU A 452 -26.31 11.81 -5.44
N GLY A 453 -25.18 12.13 -4.80
CA GLY A 453 -25.12 12.86 -3.53
C GLY A 453 -24.71 14.31 -3.76
N ALA A 454 -25.17 15.20 -2.88
CA ALA A 454 -24.89 16.65 -2.91
C ALA A 454 -23.38 16.97 -2.82
N SER A 455 -23.00 18.20 -3.19
CA SER A 455 -21.62 18.68 -3.28
C SER A 455 -20.77 18.29 -2.07
N ILE A 456 -19.51 17.90 -2.33
CA ILE A 456 -18.54 17.53 -1.32
C ILE A 456 -18.29 18.73 -0.38
N ALA A 457 -18.71 18.63 0.87
CA ALA A 457 -18.39 19.64 1.88
C ALA A 457 -16.88 19.61 2.18
N ASP A 458 -16.27 20.79 2.38
CA ASP A 458 -14.83 20.94 2.67
C ASP A 458 -14.34 20.07 3.84
N GLU A 459 -15.22 19.83 4.81
CA GLU A 459 -14.94 19.00 5.98
C GLU A 459 -14.75 17.51 5.64
N TYR A 460 -15.51 16.97 4.68
CA TYR A 460 -15.29 15.62 4.16
C TYR A 460 -13.96 15.53 3.41
N ASN A 461 -13.66 16.50 2.54
CA ASN A 461 -12.38 16.57 1.84
C ASN A 461 -11.19 16.61 2.82
N SER A 462 -11.33 17.38 3.90
CA SER A 462 -10.33 17.41 4.96
C SER A 462 -10.18 16.06 5.67
N LEU A 463 -11.28 15.38 6.01
CA LEU A 463 -11.22 14.05 6.62
C LEU A 463 -10.54 13.06 5.68
N ASN A 464 -10.98 13.02 4.41
CA ASN A 464 -10.45 12.08 3.40
C ASN A 464 -8.95 12.29 3.15
N LYS A 465 -8.49 13.55 3.14
CA LYS A 465 -7.05 13.85 3.05
C LYS A 465 -6.28 13.27 4.23
N LYS A 466 -6.76 13.45 5.47
CA LYS A 466 -6.10 12.90 6.65
C LYS A 466 -6.15 11.37 6.69
N ARG A 467 -7.28 10.76 6.30
CA ARG A 467 -7.41 9.30 6.11
C ARG A 467 -6.32 8.77 5.20
N ARG A 468 -6.12 9.43 4.05
CA ARG A 468 -5.08 9.10 3.07
C ARG A 468 -3.67 9.22 3.63
N GLU A 469 -3.37 10.30 4.32
CA GLU A 469 -2.05 10.49 4.95
C GLU A 469 -1.80 9.42 6.02
N ALA A 470 -2.78 9.13 6.86
CA ALA A 470 -2.69 8.08 7.88
C ALA A 470 -2.48 6.69 7.27
N LEU A 471 -3.24 6.35 6.22
CA LEU A 471 -3.14 5.06 5.55
C LEU A 471 -1.81 4.90 4.79
N MET A 472 -1.34 5.95 4.13
CA MET A 472 -0.04 5.94 3.44
C MET A 472 1.11 5.77 4.44
N ASN A 473 1.07 6.47 5.57
CA ASN A 473 2.07 6.30 6.63
C ASN A 473 2.08 4.86 7.17
N PHE A 474 0.90 4.29 7.40
CA PHE A 474 0.77 2.89 7.79
C PHE A 474 1.36 1.93 6.74
N ALA A 475 1.00 2.09 5.47
CA ALA A 475 1.48 1.23 4.40
C ALA A 475 3.01 1.31 4.25
N LEU A 476 3.58 2.53 4.32
CA LEU A 476 5.02 2.74 4.29
C LEU A 476 5.72 2.09 5.50
N ASP A 477 5.16 2.25 6.70
CA ASP A 477 5.69 1.66 7.93
C ASP A 477 5.67 0.13 7.87
N ALA A 478 4.51 -0.45 7.55
CA ALA A 478 4.32 -1.89 7.42
C ALA A 478 5.21 -2.50 6.33
N ALA A 479 5.34 -1.84 5.17
CA ALA A 479 6.15 -2.32 4.06
C ALA A 479 7.65 -2.28 4.34
N SER A 480 8.11 -1.18 4.94
CA SER A 480 9.55 -0.99 5.16
C SER A 480 10.07 -1.74 6.39
N LEU A 481 9.23 -1.91 7.41
CA LEU A 481 9.65 -2.44 8.70
C LEU A 481 9.17 -3.87 8.97
N GLY A 482 8.08 -4.31 8.35
CA GLY A 482 7.50 -5.63 8.56
C GLY A 482 7.23 -5.89 10.05
N THR A 483 7.90 -6.88 10.64
CA THR A 483 7.73 -7.23 12.06
C THR A 483 8.28 -6.19 13.04
N ALA A 484 9.11 -5.24 12.58
CA ALA A 484 9.60 -4.12 13.39
C ALA A 484 8.66 -2.90 13.36
N SER A 485 7.54 -2.97 12.63
CA SER A 485 6.52 -1.93 12.60
C SER A 485 5.78 -1.81 13.94
N GLU A 486 5.32 -0.58 14.25
CA GLU A 486 4.45 -0.34 15.41
C GLU A 486 3.11 -1.08 15.28
N TYR A 487 2.72 -1.45 14.05
CA TYR A 487 1.51 -2.23 13.72
C TYR A 487 1.76 -3.75 13.63
N SER A 488 2.90 -4.24 14.11
CA SER A 488 3.27 -5.67 14.07
C SER A 488 2.19 -6.59 14.63
N PHE A 489 1.43 -6.16 15.65
CA PHE A 489 0.32 -6.93 16.18
C PHE A 489 -0.80 -7.14 15.14
N LEU A 490 -1.24 -6.10 14.43
CA LEU A 490 -2.26 -6.21 13.36
C LEU A 490 -1.73 -7.06 12.21
N LEU A 491 -0.48 -6.82 11.80
CA LEU A 491 0.17 -7.60 10.75
C LEU A 491 0.17 -9.09 11.10
N ASN A 492 0.43 -9.44 12.35
CA ASN A 492 0.42 -10.84 12.78
C ASN A 492 -0.99 -11.41 12.94
N THR A 493 -1.98 -10.63 13.39
CA THR A 493 -3.38 -11.05 13.42
C THR A 493 -3.81 -11.48 12.02
N VAL A 494 -3.55 -10.64 11.00
CA VAL A 494 -3.97 -10.89 9.62
C VAL A 494 -3.17 -12.00 8.94
N ARG A 495 -1.87 -12.18 9.27
CA ARG A 495 -1.06 -13.32 8.78
C ARG A 495 -1.65 -14.66 9.20
N ASN A 496 -2.14 -14.73 10.42
CA ASN A 496 -2.62 -15.96 11.03
C ASN A 496 -4.14 -16.06 10.78
N GLY A 497 -4.53 -16.53 9.59
CA GLY A 497 -5.95 -16.68 9.22
C GLY A 497 -6.80 -17.39 10.29
N LYS A 498 -6.25 -18.37 11.01
CA LYS A 498 -6.93 -19.01 12.15
C LYS A 498 -7.24 -18.08 13.33
N THR A 499 -6.43 -17.04 13.61
CA THR A 499 -6.72 -16.02 14.65
C THR A 499 -7.61 -14.89 14.16
N LEU A 500 -7.69 -14.65 12.85
CA LEU A 500 -8.73 -13.80 12.26
C LEU A 500 -10.10 -14.46 12.49
N PHE A 501 -10.22 -15.73 12.11
CA PHE A 501 -11.49 -16.47 12.09
C PHE A 501 -11.80 -17.27 13.38
N SER A 502 -11.11 -17.02 14.51
CA SER A 502 -11.40 -17.74 15.76
C SER A 502 -12.50 -17.03 16.57
N GLU A 503 -13.56 -17.76 16.90
CA GLU A 503 -14.69 -17.32 17.75
C GLU A 503 -14.30 -17.22 19.25
N ASP A 504 -13.33 -18.01 19.73
CA ASP A 504 -13.14 -18.23 21.17
C ASP A 504 -12.13 -17.33 21.92
N SER A 505 -11.49 -16.35 21.27
CA SER A 505 -10.34 -15.67 21.89
C SER A 505 -10.54 -14.18 22.20
N GLY A 506 -10.41 -13.84 23.50
CA GLY A 506 -10.26 -12.45 23.96
C GLY A 506 -8.96 -11.80 23.46
N PRO A 507 -8.78 -10.47 23.56
CA PRO A 507 -7.69 -9.73 22.91
C PRO A 507 -6.31 -10.13 23.43
N SER A 508 -6.19 -10.37 24.74
CA SER A 508 -4.96 -10.84 25.37
C SER A 508 -4.59 -12.27 24.91
N GLU A 509 -5.58 -13.08 24.55
CA GLU A 509 -5.36 -14.42 23.98
C GLU A 509 -5.04 -14.35 22.50
N ARG A 510 -5.67 -13.46 21.71
CA ARG A 510 -5.31 -13.20 20.30
C ARG A 510 -3.86 -12.74 20.18
N VAL A 511 -3.37 -11.88 21.08
CA VAL A 511 -1.97 -11.42 21.11
C VAL A 511 -0.99 -12.49 21.62
N SER A 512 -1.40 -13.30 22.60
CA SER A 512 -0.63 -14.49 23.04
C SER A 512 -0.57 -15.57 21.94
N LEU A 513 -1.67 -15.80 21.23
CA LEU A 513 -1.78 -16.73 20.09
C LEU A 513 -1.00 -16.23 18.89
N ILE A 514 -0.98 -14.93 18.61
CA ILE A 514 -0.10 -14.30 17.62
C ILE A 514 1.36 -14.69 17.85
N THR A 515 1.83 -14.62 19.10
CA THR A 515 3.23 -14.88 19.46
C THR A 515 3.54 -16.38 19.51
N LYS A 516 2.64 -17.21 20.08
CA LYS A 516 2.78 -18.67 20.07
C LYS A 516 2.68 -19.27 18.67
N GLN A 517 1.74 -18.81 17.86
CA GLN A 517 1.50 -19.33 16.50
C GLN A 517 2.56 -18.83 15.50
N HIS A 518 3.11 -17.63 15.68
CA HIS A 518 4.28 -17.15 14.93
C HIS A 518 5.48 -18.11 15.08
N ASN A 519 5.77 -18.55 16.30
CA ASN A 519 6.86 -19.49 16.57
C ASN A 519 6.50 -20.93 16.15
N LEU A 520 5.30 -21.41 16.47
CA LEU A 520 4.82 -22.74 16.06
C LEU A 520 4.76 -22.90 14.53
N ASN A 521 4.31 -21.91 13.76
CA ASN A 521 4.23 -21.99 12.30
C ASN A 521 5.61 -21.92 11.63
N LYS A 522 6.55 -21.17 12.22
CA LYS A 522 7.96 -21.14 11.79
C LYS A 522 8.61 -22.51 11.95
N ASP A 523 8.29 -23.21 13.04
CA ASP A 523 8.83 -24.54 13.36
C ASP A 523 8.09 -25.68 12.62
N GLN A 524 6.78 -25.55 12.40
CA GLN A 524 5.92 -26.60 11.82
C GLN A 524 5.84 -26.57 10.27
N PHE A 525 5.94 -25.39 9.65
CA PHE A 525 5.81 -25.24 8.19
C PHE A 525 7.11 -24.81 7.48
N GLY A 526 8.19 -24.57 8.22
CA GLY A 526 9.54 -24.36 7.68
C GLY A 526 9.60 -23.42 6.47
N GLN A 527 9.97 -23.95 5.31
CA GLN A 527 10.16 -23.18 4.08
C GLN A 527 8.87 -22.57 3.52
N LYS A 528 7.71 -23.24 3.66
CA LYS A 528 6.41 -22.69 3.19
C LYS A 528 5.98 -21.45 3.98
N TYR A 529 6.25 -21.41 5.28
CA TYR A 529 6.04 -20.22 6.11
C TYR A 529 6.99 -19.08 5.71
N LYS A 530 8.27 -19.39 5.46
CA LYS A 530 9.24 -18.42 4.91
C LYS A 530 8.87 -17.91 3.52
N ASP A 531 8.29 -18.74 2.66
CA ASP A 531 7.89 -18.34 1.31
C ASP A 531 6.62 -17.47 1.34
N MET A 532 5.66 -17.76 2.23
CA MET A 532 4.44 -16.95 2.42
C MET A 532 4.76 -15.61 3.10
N VAL A 533 5.54 -15.63 4.18
CA VAL A 533 5.97 -14.42 4.91
C VAL A 533 7.05 -13.64 4.15
N GLY A 534 7.90 -14.32 3.38
CA GLY A 534 9.00 -13.74 2.60
C GLY A 534 8.59 -13.20 1.22
N LYS A 535 7.40 -13.58 0.71
CA LYS A 535 6.73 -12.92 -0.43
C LYS A 535 5.88 -11.71 0.00
N TRP A 536 5.61 -11.55 1.29
CA TRP A 536 4.85 -10.39 1.78
C TRP A 536 5.56 -9.02 1.57
N PRO A 537 6.90 -8.89 1.68
CA PRO A 537 7.61 -7.64 1.38
C PRO A 537 7.39 -7.13 -0.05
N THR A 538 7.29 -8.03 -1.03
CA THR A 538 7.02 -7.68 -2.44
C THR A 538 5.56 -7.22 -2.66
N GLY A 539 4.61 -7.76 -1.90
CA GLY A 539 3.22 -7.29 -1.90
C GLY A 539 3.08 -5.90 -1.26
N LEU A 540 3.79 -5.65 -0.16
CA LEU A 540 3.72 -4.39 0.59
C LEU A 540 4.44 -3.22 -0.08
N SER A 541 5.56 -3.44 -0.78
CA SER A 541 6.17 -2.37 -1.60
C SER A 541 5.25 -1.92 -2.73
N SER A 542 4.36 -2.81 -3.18
CA SER A 542 3.33 -2.51 -4.16
C SER A 542 2.08 -1.83 -3.55
N SER A 543 1.89 -1.89 -2.22
CA SER A 543 0.75 -1.25 -1.52
C SER A 543 0.75 0.27 -1.65
N GLY A 544 1.91 0.94 -1.66
CA GLY A 544 1.96 2.39 -1.89
C GLY A 544 1.43 2.80 -3.28
N SER A 545 1.80 2.04 -4.32
CA SER A 545 1.24 2.21 -5.67
C SER A 545 -0.22 1.79 -5.74
N PHE A 546 -0.61 0.69 -5.10
CA PHE A 546 -2.00 0.21 -5.02
C PHE A 546 -2.92 1.27 -4.42
N LEU A 547 -2.56 1.80 -3.25
CA LEU A 547 -3.30 2.84 -2.56
C LEU A 547 -3.40 4.10 -3.42
N SER A 548 -2.30 4.52 -4.04
CA SER A 548 -2.31 5.66 -4.95
C SER A 548 -3.27 5.43 -6.12
N THR A 549 -3.30 4.21 -6.67
CA THR A 549 -4.27 3.80 -7.68
C THR A 549 -5.69 3.81 -7.14
N MET A 550 -5.98 3.18 -6.00
CA MET A 550 -7.32 3.22 -5.36
C MET A 550 -7.81 4.65 -5.14
N TYR A 551 -6.93 5.56 -4.69
CA TYR A 551 -7.27 6.97 -4.50
C TYR A 551 -7.50 7.70 -5.82
N ASN A 552 -6.65 7.49 -6.82
CA ASN A 552 -6.87 8.06 -8.14
C ASN A 552 -8.20 7.56 -8.73
N ILE A 553 -8.54 6.29 -8.47
CA ILE A 553 -9.79 5.68 -8.88
C ILE A 553 -10.97 6.24 -8.11
N GLU A 554 -10.89 6.44 -6.79
CA GLU A 554 -11.94 7.12 -6.00
C GLU A 554 -12.19 8.53 -6.53
N GLN A 555 -11.12 9.31 -6.73
CA GLN A 555 -11.18 10.68 -7.26
C GLN A 555 -11.68 10.75 -8.70
N ASN A 556 -11.31 9.76 -9.52
CA ASN A 556 -11.78 9.68 -10.90
C ASN A 556 -13.20 9.14 -10.95
N ALA A 557 -13.62 8.16 -10.16
CA ALA A 557 -14.99 7.63 -10.10
C ALA A 557 -16.00 8.74 -9.80
N GLU A 558 -15.62 9.69 -8.95
CA GLU A 558 -16.40 10.90 -8.66
C GLU A 558 -16.55 11.82 -9.90
N LYS A 559 -15.54 11.88 -10.77
CA LYS A 559 -15.54 12.60 -12.05
C LYS A 559 -16.11 11.81 -13.23
N LEU A 560 -16.04 10.48 -13.18
CA LEU A 560 -16.40 9.51 -14.21
C LEU A 560 -17.86 9.05 -14.12
N ARG A 561 -18.70 9.85 -13.44
CA ARG A 561 -20.16 9.67 -13.32
C ARG A 561 -20.91 9.57 -14.68
N THR A 562 -20.20 9.75 -15.80
CA THR A 562 -20.64 9.38 -17.14
C THR A 562 -20.57 7.86 -17.36
N LYS A 563 -21.74 7.26 -17.60
CA LYS A 563 -22.14 5.83 -17.62
C LYS A 563 -21.19 4.73 -18.14
N GLU A 564 -20.08 5.01 -18.81
CA GLU A 564 -19.29 3.97 -19.51
C GLU A 564 -18.00 3.56 -18.77
N ASN A 565 -17.39 4.43 -17.95
CA ASN A 565 -16.06 4.15 -17.36
C ASN A 565 -16.08 3.45 -15.98
N ASN A 566 -17.19 3.53 -15.23
CA ASN A 566 -17.25 3.01 -13.86
C ASN A 566 -17.40 1.48 -13.76
N ASN A 567 -17.71 0.80 -14.87
CA ASN A 567 -17.99 -0.64 -14.84
C ASN A 567 -16.73 -1.51 -14.90
N LEU A 568 -15.56 -0.95 -15.23
CA LEU A 568 -14.34 -1.73 -15.49
C LEU A 568 -13.93 -2.64 -14.32
N TYR A 569 -14.13 -2.16 -13.08
CA TYR A 569 -13.81 -2.90 -11.85
C TYR A 569 -15.03 -3.12 -10.94
N ASN A 570 -16.25 -2.83 -11.42
CA ASN A 570 -17.50 -2.87 -10.64
C ASN A 570 -17.41 -2.24 -9.25
N ILE A 571 -16.88 -1.03 -9.16
CA ILE A 571 -16.55 -0.41 -7.86
C ILE A 571 -17.82 -0.03 -7.12
N GLY A 572 -18.02 -0.64 -5.95
CA GLY A 572 -19.06 -0.29 -4.99
C GLY A 572 -18.79 1.02 -4.26
N GLY A 573 -19.82 1.50 -3.58
CA GLY A 573 -19.77 2.77 -2.87
C GLY A 573 -20.63 2.76 -1.62
N TYR A 574 -20.53 3.86 -0.87
CA TYR A 574 -21.35 4.11 0.30
C TYR A 574 -22.11 5.40 0.11
N ASN A 575 -23.32 5.42 0.65
CA ASN A 575 -24.10 6.63 0.75
C ASN A 575 -24.47 6.86 2.22
N ILE A 576 -24.21 8.05 2.72
CA ILE A 576 -24.70 8.49 4.01
C ILE A 576 -25.85 9.46 3.74
N LYS A 577 -27.03 9.23 4.31
CA LYS A 577 -28.14 10.19 4.32
C LYS A 577 -28.50 10.57 5.72
N ASP A 578 -28.61 11.88 5.95
CA ASP A 578 -29.44 12.42 7.01
C ASP A 578 -30.85 12.59 6.42
N LEU A 579 -31.84 11.88 6.97
CA LEU A 579 -33.20 11.88 6.42
C LEU A 579 -33.96 13.20 6.63
N ASN A 580 -33.48 14.11 7.49
CA ASN A 580 -34.09 15.42 7.72
C ASN A 580 -33.28 16.57 7.13
N ASP A 581 -31.99 16.35 6.83
CA ASP A 581 -31.12 17.34 6.19
C ASP A 581 -30.39 16.73 4.98
N ILE A 582 -31.03 16.83 3.82
CA ILE A 582 -30.50 16.29 2.55
C ILE A 582 -29.15 16.94 2.20
N GLU A 583 -28.85 18.15 2.69
CA GLU A 583 -27.55 18.80 2.49
C GLU A 583 -26.41 18.05 3.20
N ASN A 584 -26.69 17.15 4.15
CA ASN A 584 -25.72 16.26 4.79
C ASN A 584 -25.62 14.88 4.11
N SER A 585 -26.37 14.66 3.01
CA SER A 585 -26.30 13.40 2.25
C SER A 585 -25.08 13.33 1.33
N ARG A 586 -24.35 12.22 1.33
CA ARG A 586 -23.10 12.03 0.58
C ARG A 586 -23.09 10.67 -0.09
N THR A 587 -22.54 10.62 -1.30
CA THR A 587 -22.23 9.38 -2.01
C THR A 587 -20.74 9.37 -2.30
N TYR A 588 -20.06 8.27 -2.00
CA TYR A 588 -18.63 8.16 -2.23
C TYR A 588 -18.22 6.72 -2.54
N PHE A 589 -17.20 6.55 -3.36
CA PHE A 589 -16.66 5.24 -3.73
C PHE A 589 -15.50 4.89 -2.80
N LYS A 590 -15.47 3.67 -2.27
CA LYS A 590 -14.39 3.18 -1.40
C LYS A 590 -13.94 1.80 -1.87
N PRO A 591 -13.16 1.72 -2.96
CA PRO A 591 -12.72 0.44 -3.51
C PRO A 591 -11.91 -0.38 -2.49
N GLN A 592 -11.32 0.24 -1.47
CA GLN A 592 -10.58 -0.46 -0.41
C GLN A 592 -11.45 -1.38 0.48
N PHE A 593 -12.78 -1.26 0.42
CA PHE A 593 -13.72 -2.12 1.14
C PHE A 593 -14.54 -2.99 0.17
N ASP A 594 -14.15 -3.04 -1.11
CA ASP A 594 -14.81 -3.83 -2.14
C ASP A 594 -13.88 -4.94 -2.64
N LEU A 595 -14.05 -6.14 -2.07
CA LEU A 595 -13.20 -7.28 -2.40
C LEU A 595 -13.26 -7.64 -3.89
N GLN A 596 -14.44 -7.50 -4.53
CA GLN A 596 -14.58 -7.81 -5.95
C GLN A 596 -13.70 -6.87 -6.78
N ALA A 597 -13.77 -5.57 -6.52
CA ALA A 597 -12.95 -4.57 -7.20
C ALA A 597 -11.46 -4.80 -6.95
N ILE A 598 -11.07 -5.11 -5.71
CA ILE A 598 -9.67 -5.40 -5.34
C ILE A 598 -9.13 -6.60 -6.14
N LEU A 599 -9.90 -7.69 -6.24
CA LEU A 599 -9.49 -8.88 -6.98
C LEU A 599 -9.42 -8.62 -8.49
N GLN A 600 -10.35 -7.84 -9.05
CA GLN A 600 -10.30 -7.44 -10.46
C GLN A 600 -9.09 -6.57 -10.80
N MET A 601 -8.78 -5.60 -9.95
CA MET A 601 -7.61 -4.73 -10.13
C MET A 601 -6.32 -5.53 -9.99
N ASP A 602 -6.23 -6.42 -9.01
CA ASP A 602 -5.05 -7.27 -8.83
C ASP A 602 -4.90 -8.31 -9.97
N ASP A 603 -5.99 -8.84 -10.50
CA ASP A 603 -5.98 -9.70 -11.68
C ASP A 603 -5.52 -8.95 -12.94
N MET A 604 -6.03 -7.74 -13.18
CA MET A 604 -5.52 -6.86 -14.25
C MET A 604 -4.02 -6.57 -14.08
N GLN A 605 -3.54 -6.45 -12.84
CA GLN A 605 -2.11 -6.24 -12.56
C GLN A 605 -1.27 -7.46 -12.96
N LYS A 606 -1.65 -8.63 -12.42
CA LYS A 606 -0.85 -9.86 -12.53
C LYS A 606 -0.98 -10.54 -13.87
N ASN A 607 -2.16 -10.43 -14.46
CA ASN A 607 -2.59 -11.24 -15.58
C ASN A 607 -3.04 -10.39 -16.78
N GLY A 608 -3.29 -9.09 -16.62
CA GLY A 608 -3.80 -8.26 -17.70
C GLY A 608 -5.13 -8.79 -18.21
N MET A 609 -5.28 -8.88 -19.54
CA MET A 609 -6.46 -9.48 -20.17
C MET A 609 -6.36 -11.01 -20.33
N ARG A 610 -5.26 -11.62 -19.87
CA ARG A 610 -4.92 -13.02 -20.19
C ARG A 610 -5.87 -14.01 -19.55
N THR A 611 -6.34 -13.74 -18.33
CA THR A 611 -7.35 -14.55 -17.63
C THR A 611 -8.72 -14.47 -18.30
N TYR A 612 -9.14 -13.29 -18.76
CA TYR A 612 -10.36 -13.15 -19.56
C TYR A 612 -10.28 -13.93 -20.87
N ILE A 613 -9.21 -13.72 -21.66
CA ILE A 613 -9.01 -14.42 -22.94
C ILE A 613 -8.93 -15.93 -22.70
N TYR A 614 -8.33 -16.33 -21.58
CA TYR A 614 -8.29 -17.70 -21.11
C TYR A 614 -9.68 -18.29 -20.88
N ASP A 615 -10.54 -17.58 -20.15
CA ASP A 615 -11.86 -18.04 -19.70
C ASP A 615 -12.89 -18.11 -20.84
N VAL A 616 -12.86 -17.17 -21.78
CA VAL A 616 -13.88 -17.04 -22.84
C VAL A 616 -13.48 -17.63 -24.20
N ASN A 617 -12.20 -17.98 -24.38
CA ASN A 617 -11.68 -18.59 -25.60
C ASN A 617 -10.86 -19.88 -25.28
N ASP A 618 -9.74 -20.09 -25.97
CA ASP A 618 -8.91 -21.31 -25.90
C ASP A 618 -7.42 -20.99 -25.71
N GLU A 619 -6.60 -22.03 -25.49
CA GLU A 619 -5.16 -21.85 -25.23
C GLU A 619 -4.42 -21.24 -26.42
N ASN A 620 -4.84 -21.59 -27.63
CA ASN A 620 -4.23 -21.07 -28.86
C ASN A 620 -4.50 -19.58 -29.02
N THR A 621 -5.70 -19.12 -28.66
CA THR A 621 -6.10 -17.71 -28.69
C THR A 621 -5.28 -16.89 -27.69
N LEU A 622 -5.06 -17.43 -26.49
CA LEU A 622 -4.16 -16.79 -25.52
C LEU A 622 -2.72 -16.68 -26.05
N LYS A 623 -2.19 -17.74 -26.70
CA LYS A 623 -0.85 -17.69 -27.31
C LYS A 623 -0.75 -16.65 -28.43
N GLN A 624 -1.77 -16.56 -29.28
CA GLN A 624 -1.86 -15.57 -30.35
C GLN A 624 -1.90 -14.15 -29.79
N TYR A 625 -2.67 -13.92 -28.72
CA TYR A 625 -2.70 -12.65 -28.01
C TYR A 625 -1.33 -12.30 -27.40
N ASP A 626 -0.71 -13.23 -26.66
CA ASP A 626 0.61 -13.02 -26.04
C ASP A 626 1.69 -12.70 -27.11
N GLU A 627 1.64 -13.36 -28.27
CA GLU A 627 2.54 -13.09 -29.40
C GLU A 627 2.27 -11.72 -30.05
N ALA A 628 0.99 -11.39 -30.27
CA ALA A 628 0.60 -10.11 -30.83
C ALA A 628 1.01 -8.94 -29.92
N MET A 629 0.77 -9.05 -28.61
CA MET A 629 1.19 -8.05 -27.63
C MET A 629 2.72 -7.92 -27.54
N LYS A 630 3.47 -9.01 -27.71
CA LYS A 630 4.93 -8.97 -27.77
C LYS A 630 5.45 -8.23 -29.00
N ASN A 631 4.79 -8.42 -30.15
CA ASN A 631 5.20 -7.85 -31.43
C ASN A 631 4.64 -6.44 -31.67
N TYR A 632 3.63 -6.03 -30.90
CA TYR A 632 3.05 -4.69 -30.97
C TYR A 632 4.07 -3.63 -30.55
N THR A 633 4.34 -2.69 -31.46
CA THR A 633 5.17 -1.50 -31.22
C THR A 633 4.25 -0.29 -31.03
N PRO A 634 4.11 0.23 -29.80
CA PRO A 634 3.30 1.42 -29.52
C PRO A 634 3.71 2.61 -30.38
N VAL A 635 2.72 3.32 -30.92
CA VAL A 635 2.98 4.56 -31.66
C VAL A 635 3.38 5.63 -30.64
N SER A 636 4.58 6.21 -30.76
CA SER A 636 5.01 7.29 -29.87
C SER A 636 4.05 8.49 -29.97
N PRO A 637 3.51 9.00 -28.84
CA PRO A 637 2.64 10.19 -28.87
C PRO A 637 3.39 11.46 -29.36
N TYR A 638 4.71 11.41 -29.48
CA TYR A 638 5.58 12.52 -29.91
C TYR A 638 5.80 12.59 -31.44
N ASN A 639 5.22 11.70 -32.24
CA ASN A 639 5.38 11.74 -33.71
C ASN A 639 4.47 12.76 -34.42
N ASN A 640 3.94 13.76 -33.69
CA ASN A 640 2.71 14.46 -34.04
C ASN A 640 2.88 15.85 -34.67
N ASP A 641 4.11 16.36 -34.82
CA ASP A 641 4.33 17.70 -35.38
C ASP A 641 4.24 17.72 -36.91
N PHE A 642 4.58 16.61 -37.59
CA PHE A 642 4.47 16.51 -39.05
C PHE A 642 3.04 16.21 -39.52
N SER A 643 2.28 15.40 -38.78
CA SER A 643 0.88 15.04 -39.07
C SER A 643 -0.09 16.20 -38.90
N LYS A 644 0.13 17.08 -37.91
CA LYS A 644 -0.63 18.34 -37.75
C LYS A 644 -0.43 19.32 -38.92
N PHE A 645 0.73 19.27 -39.57
CA PHE A 645 1.07 20.18 -40.68
C PHE A 645 0.34 19.82 -41.99
N ILE A 646 -0.10 18.57 -42.17
CA ILE A 646 -0.71 18.08 -43.42
C ILE A 646 -2.20 17.69 -43.29
N GLY A 647 -2.85 17.98 -42.17
CA GLY A 647 -4.30 17.76 -42.01
C GLY A 647 -4.76 16.31 -42.16
N TYR A 648 -3.89 15.35 -41.88
CA TYR A 648 -4.19 13.92 -42.01
C TYR A 648 -4.75 13.39 -40.68
N GLU A 649 -6.06 13.11 -40.59
CA GLU A 649 -6.64 12.34 -39.49
C GLU A 649 -6.25 10.86 -39.67
N ASP A 650 -5.10 10.47 -39.11
CA ASP A 650 -4.64 9.09 -39.14
C ASP A 650 -5.41 8.27 -38.08
N ASN A 651 -6.01 7.14 -38.50
CA ASN A 651 -6.61 6.10 -37.63
C ASN A 651 -5.66 5.71 -36.47
N LYS A 652 -4.35 5.91 -36.63
CA LYS A 652 -3.30 5.73 -35.61
C LYS A 652 -3.46 6.56 -34.32
N GLN A 653 -4.31 7.60 -34.26
CA GLN A 653 -4.57 8.31 -33.00
C GLN A 653 -5.25 7.43 -31.94
N ARG A 654 -6.09 6.45 -32.33
CA ARG A 654 -6.76 5.54 -31.36
C ARG A 654 -5.80 4.52 -30.75
N LEU A 655 -4.78 4.08 -31.49
CA LEU A 655 -3.73 3.21 -30.98
C LEU A 655 -2.77 3.92 -30.01
N ALA A 656 -2.80 5.27 -29.94
CA ALA A 656 -2.00 6.03 -28.98
C ALA A 656 -2.42 5.82 -27.52
N SER A 657 -3.60 5.26 -27.26
CA SER A 657 -4.01 4.84 -25.90
C SER A 657 -3.19 3.66 -25.39
N ILE A 658 -2.75 2.76 -26.28
CA ILE A 658 -1.94 1.58 -25.97
C ILE A 658 -0.45 1.97 -25.93
N THR A 659 -0.09 2.75 -24.92
CA THR A 659 1.30 3.07 -24.58
C THR A 659 2.11 1.79 -24.25
N PRO A 660 3.46 1.81 -24.28
CA PRO A 660 4.27 0.68 -23.82
C PRO A 660 3.88 0.16 -22.44
N GLU A 661 3.60 1.08 -21.52
CA GLU A 661 3.16 0.80 -20.16
C GLU A 661 1.82 0.07 -20.12
N ILE A 662 0.82 0.57 -20.87
CA ILE A 662 -0.49 -0.07 -20.95
C ILE A 662 -0.42 -1.43 -21.66
N ARG A 663 0.36 -1.55 -22.73
CA ARG A 663 0.59 -2.83 -23.41
C ARG A 663 1.13 -3.87 -22.43
N ASP A 664 2.13 -3.48 -21.63
CA ASP A 664 2.70 -4.37 -20.63
C ASP A 664 1.68 -4.75 -19.56
N LEU A 665 0.85 -3.80 -19.09
CA LEU A 665 -0.28 -4.08 -18.19
C LEU A 665 -1.27 -5.09 -18.78
N LEU A 666 -1.77 -4.85 -19.99
CA LEU A 666 -2.73 -5.73 -20.66
C LEU A 666 -2.14 -7.13 -20.94
N ALA A 667 -0.82 -7.24 -21.08
CA ALA A 667 -0.08 -8.49 -21.20
C ALA A 667 0.33 -9.14 -19.86
N GLY A 668 -0.15 -8.65 -18.71
CA GLY A 668 0.17 -9.19 -17.38
C GLY A 668 1.62 -8.96 -16.94
N LYS A 669 2.26 -7.91 -17.46
CA LYS A 669 3.64 -7.49 -17.16
C LYS A 669 3.70 -6.07 -16.59
N GLY A 670 2.56 -5.43 -16.36
CA GLY A 670 2.47 -4.04 -15.91
C GLY A 670 2.56 -3.84 -14.42
N GLY A 671 2.76 -2.58 -14.03
CA GLY A 671 2.76 -2.09 -12.64
C GLY A 671 1.40 -1.53 -12.22
N MET A 672 1.14 -1.44 -10.92
CA MET A 672 -0.12 -0.88 -10.40
C MET A 672 -0.33 0.59 -10.72
N ASP A 673 0.74 1.35 -10.90
CA ASP A 673 0.72 2.75 -11.31
C ASP A 673 0.16 2.97 -12.73
N GLN A 674 0.03 1.89 -13.51
CA GLN A 674 -0.46 1.91 -14.89
C GLN A 674 -1.97 1.67 -14.99
N GLN A 675 -2.66 1.39 -13.87
CA GLN A 675 -4.09 1.04 -13.84
C GLN A 675 -5.04 2.25 -13.77
N ASP A 676 -4.74 3.33 -14.48
CA ASP A 676 -5.72 4.41 -14.66
C ASP A 676 -6.94 3.85 -15.43
N PRO A 677 -8.14 3.73 -14.81
CA PRO A 677 -9.27 3.04 -15.43
C PRO A 677 -9.66 3.62 -16.77
N VAL A 678 -9.50 4.95 -16.94
CA VAL A 678 -9.82 5.63 -18.20
C VAL A 678 -8.86 5.20 -19.30
N LYS A 679 -7.56 5.13 -18.99
CA LYS A 679 -6.56 4.69 -19.96
C LYS A 679 -6.72 3.22 -20.30
N VAL A 680 -6.99 2.38 -19.30
CA VAL A 680 -7.23 0.95 -19.49
C VAL A 680 -8.47 0.74 -20.36
N PHE A 681 -9.59 1.38 -20.03
CA PHE A 681 -10.82 1.32 -20.81
C PHE A 681 -10.59 1.74 -22.27
N ASN A 682 -10.01 2.92 -22.49
CA ASN A 682 -9.70 3.41 -23.85
C ASN A 682 -8.79 2.47 -24.65
N SER A 683 -7.96 1.69 -23.96
CA SER A 683 -7.03 0.74 -24.59
C SER A 683 -7.70 -0.58 -24.92
N ILE A 684 -8.60 -1.07 -24.06
CA ILE A 684 -9.46 -2.23 -24.35
C ILE A 684 -10.40 -1.88 -25.54
N THR A 685 -10.95 -0.67 -25.57
CA THR A 685 -11.74 -0.17 -26.71
C THR A 685 -10.92 -0.12 -27.99
N ALA A 686 -9.67 0.35 -27.93
CA ALA A 686 -8.77 0.30 -29.08
C ALA A 686 -8.49 -1.15 -29.54
N ILE A 687 -8.32 -2.11 -28.63
CA ILE A 687 -8.17 -3.53 -29.00
C ILE A 687 -9.43 -4.05 -29.70
N GLN A 688 -10.63 -3.68 -29.23
CA GLN A 688 -11.88 -4.06 -29.85
C GLN A 688 -12.00 -3.51 -31.27
N ASP A 689 -11.72 -2.22 -31.46
CA ASP A 689 -11.82 -1.54 -32.77
C ASP A 689 -10.88 -2.19 -33.80
N TYR A 690 -9.69 -2.61 -33.37
CA TYR A 690 -8.65 -3.17 -34.22
C TYR A 690 -8.57 -4.70 -34.21
N LYS A 691 -9.57 -5.39 -33.64
CA LYS A 691 -9.56 -6.87 -33.55
C LYS A 691 -9.57 -7.55 -34.92
N SER A 692 -10.08 -6.87 -35.94
CA SER A 692 -10.18 -7.38 -37.32
C SER A 692 -9.08 -6.87 -38.27
N ASP A 693 -8.33 -5.85 -37.86
CA ASP A 693 -7.31 -5.19 -38.68
C ASP A 693 -6.01 -6.01 -38.69
N GLY A 694 -5.35 -6.16 -39.84
CA GLY A 694 -4.10 -6.95 -39.97
C GLY A 694 -4.16 -8.02 -41.07
N PRO A 695 -3.02 -8.67 -41.40
CA PRO A 695 -2.94 -9.60 -42.52
C PRO A 695 -3.88 -10.80 -42.34
N GLU A 696 -4.54 -11.22 -43.44
CA GLU A 696 -5.54 -12.32 -43.44
C GLU A 696 -5.04 -13.65 -42.87
N LYS A 697 -3.72 -13.87 -42.85
CA LYS A 697 -3.10 -15.10 -42.35
C LYS A 697 -2.72 -15.08 -40.87
N GLY A 698 -2.95 -13.99 -40.14
CA GLY A 698 -2.57 -13.86 -38.74
C GLY A 698 -3.61 -13.09 -37.92
N GLY A 699 -4.61 -13.80 -37.41
CA GLY A 699 -5.37 -13.48 -36.18
C GLY A 699 -5.91 -12.07 -35.91
N GLY A 700 -5.79 -11.06 -36.79
CA GLY A 700 -5.97 -9.64 -36.43
C GLY A 700 -4.79 -9.07 -35.63
N LEU A 701 -4.74 -7.74 -35.46
CA LEU A 701 -3.60 -6.98 -34.93
C LEU A 701 -3.20 -7.46 -33.52
N PHE A 702 -4.19 -7.91 -32.76
CA PHE A 702 -4.05 -8.41 -31.39
C PHE A 702 -4.30 -9.92 -31.26
N GLY A 703 -4.43 -10.67 -32.37
CA GLY A 703 -4.69 -12.10 -32.32
C GLY A 703 -6.15 -12.48 -31.94
N LEU A 704 -7.09 -11.54 -32.09
CA LEU A 704 -8.50 -11.68 -31.65
C LEU A 704 -9.53 -11.65 -32.81
N ARG A 705 -9.11 -11.77 -34.06
CA ARG A 705 -9.99 -11.79 -35.24
C ARG A 705 -10.94 -13.00 -35.17
N ASN A 706 -12.23 -12.72 -35.31
CA ASN A 706 -13.32 -13.72 -35.18
C ASN A 706 -13.33 -14.45 -33.83
N LYS A 707 -12.77 -13.86 -32.76
CA LYS A 707 -12.79 -14.39 -31.39
C LYS A 707 -13.84 -13.66 -30.55
N ASN A 708 -14.26 -14.30 -29.46
CA ASN A 708 -15.21 -13.72 -28.51
C ASN A 708 -14.49 -12.63 -27.71
N PHE A 709 -14.63 -11.38 -28.18
CA PHE A 709 -14.00 -10.21 -27.59
C PHE A 709 -14.79 -8.93 -27.86
N SER A 710 -15.26 -8.30 -26.79
CA SER A 710 -15.71 -6.90 -26.74
C SER A 710 -15.41 -6.32 -25.34
N VAL A 711 -15.40 -4.99 -25.24
CA VAL A 711 -15.25 -4.27 -23.97
C VAL A 711 -16.40 -4.62 -23.02
N GLU A 712 -17.63 -4.69 -23.54
CA GLU A 712 -18.82 -5.04 -22.76
C GLU A 712 -18.76 -6.49 -22.25
N ASP A 713 -18.32 -7.43 -23.10
CA ASP A 713 -18.14 -8.83 -22.70
C ASP A 713 -17.02 -8.98 -21.67
N TYR A 714 -15.92 -8.23 -21.81
CA TYR A 714 -14.84 -8.21 -20.82
C TYR A 714 -15.37 -7.78 -19.46
N ILE A 715 -16.04 -6.63 -19.41
CA ILE A 715 -16.60 -6.07 -18.18
C ILE A 715 -17.60 -7.05 -17.55
N THR A 716 -18.57 -7.52 -18.34
CA THR A 716 -19.63 -8.40 -17.85
C THR A 716 -19.06 -9.73 -17.33
N ASN A 717 -18.15 -10.35 -18.09
CA ASN A 717 -17.55 -11.61 -17.69
C ASN A 717 -16.71 -11.50 -16.42
N ARG A 718 -15.85 -10.46 -16.30
CA ARG A 718 -15.03 -10.27 -15.08
C ARG A 718 -15.90 -9.98 -13.86
N ASN A 719 -16.96 -9.19 -14.04
CA ASN A 719 -17.91 -8.93 -12.97
C ASN A 719 -18.58 -10.22 -12.52
N GLU A 720 -19.18 -10.99 -13.43
CA GLU A 720 -19.79 -12.27 -13.09
C GLU A 720 -18.81 -13.27 -12.47
N PHE A 721 -17.60 -13.36 -13.00
CA PHE A 721 -16.57 -14.29 -12.52
C PHE A 721 -16.25 -14.03 -11.04
N PHE A 722 -15.91 -12.79 -10.68
CA PHE A 722 -15.57 -12.47 -9.30
C PHE A 722 -16.80 -12.38 -8.39
N SER A 723 -17.98 -12.04 -8.90
CA SER A 723 -19.22 -12.14 -8.11
C SER A 723 -19.48 -13.59 -7.71
N LYS A 724 -19.45 -14.54 -8.66
CA LYS A 724 -19.62 -15.98 -8.40
C LYS A 724 -18.55 -16.55 -7.48
N LEU A 725 -17.31 -16.06 -7.58
CA LEU A 725 -16.22 -16.45 -6.69
C LEU A 725 -16.52 -16.09 -5.22
N LEU A 726 -17.17 -14.94 -5.01
CA LEU A 726 -17.45 -14.39 -3.69
C LEU A 726 -18.84 -14.75 -3.14
N GLU A 727 -19.66 -15.48 -3.89
CA GLU A 727 -20.92 -16.05 -3.41
C GLU A 727 -20.65 -17.15 -2.39
N VAL A 728 -21.05 -16.91 -1.14
CA VAL A 728 -21.04 -17.94 -0.09
C VAL A 728 -22.10 -18.98 -0.47
N LYS A 729 -21.67 -20.24 -0.68
CA LYS A 729 -22.61 -21.33 -0.92
C LYS A 729 -23.30 -21.67 0.41
N GLU A 730 -24.63 -21.50 0.43
CA GLU A 730 -25.50 -21.95 1.52
C GLU A 730 -25.43 -23.48 1.74
#